data_AF-A0A7J7JDY9-F1
#
_entry.id   AF-A0A7J7JDY9-F1
#
_cell.length_a   1.000
_cell.length_b   1.000
_cell.length_c   1.000
_cell.angle_alpha   90.00
_cell.angle_beta   90.00
_cell.angle_gamma   90.00
#
_symmetry.space_group_name_H-M   'P 1'
#
loop_
_entity.id
_entity.type
_entity.pdbx_description
1 polymer ?
#
loop_
_entity_poly.entity_id
_entity_poly.type
_entity_poly.pdbx_seq_one_letter_code
_entity_poly.pdbx_strand_id
1 'polypeptide(L)'
;MASDQQSEILLTERKLLSALNNLPPMPDLSKHINTFNAKIVAILCVVSFIIYHSILLARLGSDSCIWLLSDGRFQGSKWQPFGCMMHTYEKQDARACMNYIYYWKGRNYVVFMGDDQMKDLFNDFVALVDGSSSSNTDSLEQDKHRYKRKSLLYTTSTNDVNFYDDDRNDHYEDASIGLYVEFQHYTFLNKQYKEKLKEYKDMKSSHRPNTLVTGLPLCELRPDLSISNSSEQLWATNLREAAELLEGMYVSTASPSDIDILWNLQDPTPDNSSQLSEHKQPSNRSSLVNRVIDIHNRAALEQFDESKIRLWKSSRLIAQIFQKNVSSLSKAQRSQLDNQILLNYKCNGNMYYHDGTCCTTTENPKLLQFLSAVFFVMCMSLSAIMFCVCRRDIRAPKTTDADTKADNYKLRNVAPPWKVTLYEILKGFSRLGIILAYVFLCDRTTFFMKENKSYSHLNFLFPLGYVMLIGLFWAKDSEYTTILHRDQTDEWKGWMQLFILVYHFTGASQVLPVYMFARCLVTSYMFLSAYGNFLYSWNTGDYSVHRYFTVVVRYNLLVICLCMVMNSYYQLYYFVPLVTFWYSIMFLTCAIWPRVNKQTVEKNPKCIWYLIAKLVMLIILTTLLHHYENVFGKIFSFGPIKPFFVQNDNTINDWKFRWSLDRYSSICGVLFALFVVLGHKYKYIDDGTNESSLFKSDAVFWVTSLVSVGSIVGYIIVVVMCSFKEQCNAIHSYAAFFPIIGYIFIRNLAGPIRTLYSPLFAWFGKFSLELFVAQYHIWLAADTNGILVLVPNYPVLNVLVVTLIFVCAAHELHQTTAKLTAYLVPNHWTGLARNFLIFIAFMVPVAIYSGAFTH
;
A
#
# COMPACT_ATOMS: atom_id res chain seq x y z
N MET A 1 8.76 52.76 -31.37
CA MET A 1 9.46 51.48 -31.61
C MET A 1 9.29 50.48 -30.48
N ALA A 2 9.76 50.68 -29.24
CA ALA A 2 9.53 49.72 -28.14
C ALA A 2 8.05 49.61 -27.68
N SER A 3 7.28 50.70 -27.78
CA SER A 3 5.83 50.75 -27.45
C SER A 3 4.96 49.95 -28.44
N ASP A 4 5.26 50.05 -29.73
CA ASP A 4 4.48 49.38 -30.79
C ASP A 4 4.72 47.87 -30.82
N GLN A 5 5.94 47.44 -30.50
CA GLN A 5 6.29 46.02 -30.44
C GLN A 5 5.60 45.31 -29.28
N GLN A 6 5.39 46.01 -28.15
CA GLN A 6 4.68 45.46 -27.00
C GLN A 6 3.16 45.38 -27.20
N SER A 7 2.60 46.31 -27.97
CA SER A 7 1.17 46.27 -28.32
C SER A 7 0.85 45.17 -29.35
N GLU A 8 1.75 44.90 -30.30
CA GLU A 8 1.62 43.77 -31.23
C GLU A 8 1.72 42.41 -30.54
N ILE A 9 2.61 42.26 -29.55
CA ILE A 9 2.73 41.01 -28.77
C ILE A 9 1.44 40.74 -27.98
N LEU A 10 0.90 41.76 -27.29
CA LEU A 10 -0.36 41.65 -26.54
C LEU A 10 -1.57 41.39 -27.46
N LEU A 11 -1.58 41.94 -28.68
CA LEU A 11 -2.62 41.69 -29.67
C LEU A 11 -2.53 40.26 -30.23
N THR A 12 -1.32 39.75 -30.41
CA THR A 12 -1.06 38.39 -30.90
C THR A 12 -1.45 37.37 -29.83
N GLU A 13 -1.12 37.62 -28.57
CA GLU A 13 -1.47 36.77 -27.42
C GLU A 13 -3.00 36.71 -27.20
N ARG A 14 -3.70 37.85 -27.32
CA ARG A 14 -5.18 37.89 -27.30
C ARG A 14 -5.81 37.14 -28.48
N LYS A 15 -5.25 37.25 -29.69
CA LYS A 15 -5.72 36.50 -30.86
C LYS A 15 -5.52 35.00 -30.70
N LEU A 16 -4.38 34.58 -30.14
CA LEU A 16 -4.05 33.17 -29.90
C LEU A 16 -4.93 32.55 -28.79
N LEU A 17 -5.18 33.31 -27.70
CA LEU A 17 -6.15 32.94 -26.66
C LEU A 17 -7.59 32.87 -27.20
N SER A 18 -7.99 33.79 -28.09
CA SER A 18 -9.30 33.74 -28.74
C SER A 18 -9.43 32.55 -29.71
N ALA A 19 -8.34 32.18 -30.41
CA ALA A 19 -8.32 31.04 -31.32
C ALA A 19 -8.37 29.71 -30.55
N LEU A 20 -7.72 29.64 -29.38
CA LEU A 20 -7.79 28.48 -28.48
C LEU A 20 -9.18 28.32 -27.84
N ASN A 21 -9.85 29.42 -27.46
CA ASN A 21 -11.23 29.40 -26.96
C ASN A 21 -12.27 29.12 -28.05
N ASN A 22 -11.92 29.30 -29.33
CA ASN A 22 -12.77 29.01 -30.49
C ASN A 22 -12.52 27.63 -31.12
N LEU A 23 -11.69 26.78 -30.53
CA LEU A 23 -11.62 25.37 -30.92
C LEU A 23 -12.98 24.72 -30.64
N PRO A 24 -13.69 24.20 -31.67
CA PRO A 24 -14.96 23.54 -31.44
C PRO A 24 -14.72 22.35 -30.50
N PRO A 25 -15.52 22.19 -29.42
CA PRO A 25 -15.45 20.97 -28.63
C PRO A 25 -15.77 19.82 -29.58
N MET A 26 -14.85 18.88 -29.81
CA MET A 26 -15.10 17.71 -30.66
C MET A 26 -16.35 16.98 -30.14
N PRO A 27 -17.54 17.15 -30.77
CA PRO A 27 -18.79 16.73 -30.16
C PRO A 27 -18.92 15.20 -30.12
N ASP A 28 -18.22 14.53 -31.03
CA ASP A 28 -18.33 13.09 -31.21
C ASP A 28 -17.44 12.29 -30.25
N LEU A 29 -16.28 12.83 -29.86
CA LEU A 29 -15.39 12.15 -28.91
C LEU A 29 -15.91 12.24 -27.46
N SER A 30 -16.49 13.37 -27.07
CA SER A 30 -17.06 13.57 -25.73
C SER A 30 -18.29 12.69 -25.45
N LYS A 31 -19.07 12.33 -26.48
CA LYS A 31 -20.17 11.36 -26.37
C LYS A 31 -19.66 9.97 -25.99
N HIS A 32 -18.47 9.59 -26.44
CA HIS A 32 -17.89 8.27 -26.22
C HIS A 32 -17.00 8.19 -24.97
N ILE A 33 -16.29 9.28 -24.62
CA ILE A 33 -15.51 9.39 -23.39
C ILE A 33 -16.42 9.88 -22.26
N ASN A 34 -17.19 8.96 -21.69
CA ASN A 34 -18.05 9.23 -20.55
C ASN A 34 -17.82 8.20 -19.43
N THR A 35 -18.25 8.55 -18.20
CA THR A 35 -18.06 7.69 -17.02
C THR A 35 -18.78 6.35 -17.14
N PHE A 36 -19.86 6.26 -17.91
CA PHE A 36 -20.62 5.03 -18.12
C PHE A 36 -19.84 4.03 -18.98
N ASN A 37 -19.30 4.47 -20.12
CA ASN A 37 -18.47 3.66 -21.00
C ASN A 37 -17.16 3.25 -20.31
N ALA A 38 -16.53 4.16 -19.55
CA ALA A 38 -15.34 3.84 -18.77
C ALA A 38 -15.59 2.70 -17.77
N LYS A 39 -16.75 2.69 -17.10
CA LYS A 39 -17.15 1.60 -16.18
C LYS A 39 -17.41 0.29 -16.91
N ILE A 40 -18.01 0.32 -18.10
CA ILE A 40 -18.18 -0.89 -18.92
C ILE A 40 -16.82 -1.48 -19.28
N VAL A 41 -15.89 -0.64 -19.75
CA VAL A 41 -14.51 -1.06 -20.05
C VAL A 41 -13.84 -1.64 -18.81
N ALA A 42 -13.95 -0.98 -17.65
CA ALA A 42 -13.39 -1.47 -16.40
C ALA A 42 -13.94 -2.85 -16.01
N ILE A 43 -15.26 -3.08 -16.15
CA ILE A 43 -15.88 -4.39 -15.87
C ILE A 43 -15.36 -5.45 -16.85
N LEU A 44 -15.30 -5.14 -18.15
CA LEU A 44 -14.75 -6.06 -19.16
C LEU A 44 -13.28 -6.40 -18.87
N CYS A 45 -12.47 -5.42 -18.47
CA CYS A 45 -11.10 -5.64 -18.04
C CYS A 45 -11.04 -6.57 -16.83
N VAL A 46 -11.81 -6.31 -15.76
CA VAL A 46 -11.82 -7.16 -14.56
C VAL A 46 -12.18 -8.60 -14.90
N VAL A 47 -13.24 -8.82 -15.68
CA VAL A 47 -13.64 -10.18 -16.10
C VAL A 47 -12.54 -10.85 -16.94
N SER A 48 -11.93 -10.10 -17.87
CA SER A 48 -10.85 -10.62 -18.71
C SER A 48 -9.61 -11.01 -17.89
N PHE A 49 -9.24 -10.20 -16.89
CA PHE A 49 -8.11 -10.51 -16.00
C PHE A 49 -8.41 -11.67 -15.07
N ILE A 50 -9.65 -11.82 -14.58
CA ILE A 50 -10.03 -13.01 -13.82
C ILE A 50 -9.85 -14.25 -14.69
N ILE A 51 -10.36 -14.26 -15.92
CA ILE A 51 -10.20 -15.40 -16.84
C ILE A 51 -8.71 -15.66 -17.14
N TYR A 52 -7.94 -14.62 -17.44
CA TYR A 52 -6.51 -14.72 -17.74
C TYR A 52 -5.72 -15.32 -16.56
N HIS A 53 -5.90 -14.79 -15.35
CA HIS A 53 -5.19 -15.28 -14.15
C HIS A 53 -5.68 -16.68 -13.74
N SER A 54 -6.94 -17.03 -13.96
CA SER A 54 -7.42 -18.42 -13.79
C SER A 54 -6.68 -19.39 -14.72
N ILE A 55 -6.48 -19.04 -16.00
CA ILE A 55 -5.72 -19.86 -16.95
C ILE A 55 -4.23 -19.91 -16.55
N LEU A 56 -3.68 -18.79 -16.09
CA LEU A 56 -2.28 -18.69 -15.66
C LEU A 56 -2.00 -19.60 -14.46
N LEU A 57 -2.85 -19.54 -13.42
CA LEU A 57 -2.77 -20.40 -12.24
C LEU A 57 -2.97 -21.88 -12.57
N ALA A 58 -3.86 -22.19 -13.53
CA ALA A 58 -4.05 -23.56 -13.99
C ALA A 58 -2.82 -24.13 -14.72
N ARG A 59 -1.97 -23.28 -15.32
CA ARG A 59 -0.75 -23.70 -16.04
C ARG A 59 0.51 -23.69 -15.17
N LEU A 60 0.70 -22.64 -14.36
CA LEU A 60 1.92 -22.41 -13.58
C LEU A 60 1.82 -22.92 -12.13
N GLY A 61 0.63 -23.36 -11.70
CA GLY A 61 0.34 -23.65 -10.31
C GLY A 61 0.12 -22.39 -9.47
N SER A 62 -0.46 -22.56 -8.28
CA SER A 62 -0.76 -21.47 -7.33
C SER A 62 0.28 -21.34 -6.20
N ASP A 63 1.40 -22.07 -6.30
CA ASP A 63 2.42 -22.13 -5.26
C ASP A 63 3.39 -20.95 -5.39
N SER A 64 3.23 -19.95 -4.52
CA SER A 64 4.07 -18.75 -4.52
C SER A 64 5.53 -19.03 -4.12
N CYS A 65 5.83 -20.19 -3.51
CA CYS A 65 7.22 -20.60 -3.27
C CYS A 65 7.96 -20.93 -4.55
N ILE A 66 7.28 -21.57 -5.52
CA ILE A 66 7.88 -21.85 -6.82
C ILE A 66 8.20 -20.52 -7.52
N TRP A 67 7.29 -19.55 -7.44
CA TRP A 67 7.50 -18.24 -8.04
C TRP A 67 8.70 -17.51 -7.44
N LEU A 68 8.82 -17.51 -6.10
CA LEU A 68 9.97 -16.95 -5.36
C LEU A 68 11.32 -17.54 -5.83
N LEU A 69 11.37 -18.85 -6.06
CA LEU A 69 12.58 -19.57 -6.47
C LEU A 69 12.83 -19.53 -7.97
N SER A 70 11.89 -19.06 -8.79
CA SER A 70 11.96 -19.16 -10.25
C SER A 70 12.60 -17.95 -10.94
N ASP A 71 11.93 -16.80 -10.92
CA ASP A 71 12.25 -15.63 -11.72
C ASP A 71 12.05 -14.35 -10.90
N GLY A 72 12.59 -13.24 -11.37
CA GLY A 72 12.48 -11.94 -10.73
C GLY A 72 13.28 -10.86 -11.43
N ARG A 73 13.23 -9.65 -10.88
CA ARG A 73 13.93 -8.48 -11.43
C ARG A 73 14.40 -7.55 -10.32
N PHE A 74 15.41 -6.75 -10.63
CA PHE A 74 15.80 -5.64 -9.77
C PHE A 74 14.88 -4.44 -9.99
N GLN A 75 14.35 -3.90 -8.90
CA GLN A 75 13.66 -2.61 -8.87
C GLN A 75 14.50 -1.63 -8.05
N GLY A 76 15.44 -0.95 -8.71
CA GLY A 76 16.49 -0.19 -8.03
C GLY A 76 17.51 -1.13 -7.40
N SER A 77 17.71 -1.05 -6.09
CA SER A 77 18.65 -1.91 -5.34
C SER A 77 17.99 -3.17 -4.73
N LYS A 78 16.67 -3.31 -4.82
CA LYS A 78 15.92 -4.43 -4.22
C LYS A 78 15.56 -5.47 -5.27
N TRP A 79 15.69 -6.74 -4.91
CA TRP A 79 15.17 -7.86 -5.69
C TRP A 79 13.67 -7.98 -5.51
N GLN A 80 12.95 -8.13 -6.62
CA GLN A 80 11.52 -8.37 -6.65
C GLN A 80 11.29 -9.72 -7.34
N PRO A 81 10.89 -10.78 -6.61
CA PRO A 81 10.55 -12.05 -7.22
C PRO A 81 9.30 -11.91 -8.08
N PHE A 82 9.12 -12.85 -8.99
CA PHE A 82 7.95 -12.90 -9.84
C PHE A 82 6.69 -13.17 -9.01
N GLY A 83 5.65 -12.36 -9.18
CA GLY A 83 4.30 -12.67 -8.70
C GLY A 83 4.00 -12.53 -7.20
N CYS A 84 5.00 -12.40 -6.33
CA CYS A 84 4.81 -12.33 -4.88
C CYS A 84 5.75 -11.30 -4.21
N MET A 85 5.51 -10.99 -2.94
CA MET A 85 6.31 -10.03 -2.17
C MET A 85 7.15 -10.70 -1.10
N MET A 86 8.40 -10.28 -0.98
CA MET A 86 9.30 -10.74 0.09
C MET A 86 9.18 -9.86 1.33
N HIS A 87 9.22 -10.48 2.48
CA HIS A 87 9.51 -9.84 3.76
C HIS A 87 11.04 -9.67 3.91
N THR A 88 11.48 -8.60 4.56
CA THR A 88 12.91 -8.40 4.85
C THR A 88 13.19 -8.89 6.26
N TYR A 89 13.87 -10.03 6.38
CA TYR A 89 14.20 -10.64 7.66
C TYR A 89 15.32 -9.88 8.36
N GLU A 90 15.03 -9.37 9.56
CA GLU A 90 16.04 -8.94 10.52
C GLU A 90 16.44 -10.10 11.46
N LYS A 91 17.45 -9.88 12.31
CA LYS A 91 17.92 -10.86 13.29
C LYS A 91 16.77 -11.38 14.17
N GLN A 92 15.92 -10.47 14.65
CA GLN A 92 14.84 -10.82 15.57
C GLN A 92 13.82 -11.73 14.89
N ASP A 93 13.46 -11.40 13.64
CA ASP A 93 12.56 -12.19 12.81
C ASP A 93 13.11 -13.58 12.50
N ALA A 94 14.38 -13.65 12.09
CA ALA A 94 15.06 -14.90 11.80
C ALA A 94 15.08 -15.81 13.05
N ARG A 95 15.49 -15.29 14.21
CA ARG A 95 15.50 -16.05 15.47
C ARG A 95 14.10 -16.47 15.92
N ALA A 96 13.11 -15.60 15.78
CA ALA A 96 11.72 -15.92 16.11
C ALA A 96 11.18 -17.06 15.23
N CYS A 97 11.49 -17.04 13.93
CA CYS A 97 11.15 -18.15 13.03
C CYS A 97 11.82 -19.45 13.45
N MET A 98 13.13 -19.44 13.70
CA MET A 98 13.87 -20.64 14.07
C MET A 98 13.35 -21.24 15.39
N ASN A 99 13.03 -20.39 16.37
CA ASN A 99 12.36 -20.77 17.60
C ASN A 99 10.99 -21.41 17.37
N TYR A 100 10.16 -20.81 16.51
CA TYR A 100 8.84 -21.35 16.19
C TYR A 100 8.96 -22.74 15.55
N ILE A 101 9.87 -22.89 14.60
CA ILE A 101 10.14 -24.17 13.95
C ILE A 101 10.61 -25.21 14.97
N TYR A 102 11.53 -24.85 15.86
CA TYR A 102 12.00 -25.76 16.91
C TYR A 102 10.88 -26.16 17.87
N TYR A 103 10.04 -25.22 18.31
CA TYR A 103 8.94 -25.48 19.23
C TYR A 103 7.87 -26.41 18.63
N TRP A 104 7.46 -26.19 17.38
CA TRP A 104 6.38 -26.96 16.75
C TRP A 104 6.84 -28.20 16.00
N LYS A 105 7.99 -28.15 15.33
CA LYS A 105 8.55 -29.29 14.56
C LYS A 105 9.60 -30.09 15.36
N GLY A 106 9.96 -29.64 16.57
CA GLY A 106 10.85 -30.32 17.50
C GLY A 106 12.35 -30.26 17.19
N ARG A 107 12.74 -29.73 16.02
CA ARG A 107 14.13 -29.69 15.54
C ARG A 107 14.30 -28.68 14.40
N ASN A 108 15.48 -28.11 14.30
CA ASN A 108 15.83 -27.19 13.24
C ASN A 108 17.26 -27.46 12.75
N TYR A 109 17.38 -28.48 11.90
CA TYR A 109 18.65 -28.90 11.31
C TYR A 109 18.73 -28.49 9.83
N VAL A 110 19.65 -27.60 9.49
CA VAL A 110 19.89 -27.10 8.12
C VAL A 110 21.27 -27.54 7.63
N VAL A 111 21.33 -28.12 6.44
CA VAL A 111 22.59 -28.53 5.81
C VAL A 111 22.80 -27.74 4.53
N PHE A 112 23.97 -27.14 4.38
CA PHE A 112 24.45 -26.48 3.17
C PHE A 112 25.56 -27.35 2.55
N MET A 113 25.37 -27.81 1.31
CA MET A 113 26.28 -28.77 0.68
C MET A 113 26.70 -28.28 -0.71
N GLY A 114 27.96 -27.88 -0.88
CA GLY A 114 28.47 -27.27 -2.12
C GLY A 114 29.89 -26.70 -2.02
N ASP A 115 30.24 -25.72 -2.86
CA ASP A 115 31.55 -25.04 -2.89
C ASP A 115 31.62 -23.81 -1.97
N ASP A 116 32.61 -22.96 -2.23
CA ASP A 116 32.82 -21.66 -1.62
C ASP A 116 31.63 -20.70 -1.78
N GLN A 117 30.81 -20.81 -2.82
CA GLN A 117 29.60 -19.97 -2.93
C GLN A 117 28.54 -20.42 -1.94
N MET A 118 28.35 -21.73 -1.81
CA MET A 118 27.48 -22.31 -0.78
C MET A 118 28.02 -22.01 0.63
N LYS A 119 29.35 -21.96 0.78
CA LYS A 119 30.01 -21.54 2.02
C LYS A 119 29.73 -20.08 2.37
N ASP A 120 29.77 -19.17 1.39
CA ASP A 120 29.41 -17.77 1.59
C ASP A 120 27.95 -17.63 2.05
N LEU A 121 27.03 -18.40 1.45
CA LEU A 121 25.61 -18.45 1.87
C LEU A 121 25.46 -18.92 3.32
N PHE A 122 26.16 -20.01 3.70
CA PHE A 122 26.22 -20.51 5.08
C PHE A 122 26.73 -19.44 6.05
N ASN A 123 27.85 -18.78 5.73
CA ASN A 123 28.44 -17.76 6.59
C ASN A 123 27.49 -16.58 6.82
N ASP A 124 26.86 -16.10 5.76
CA ASP A 124 25.90 -14.98 5.86
C ASP A 124 24.61 -15.39 6.58
N PHE A 125 24.17 -16.65 6.46
CA PHE A 125 23.02 -17.18 7.18
C PHE A 125 23.29 -17.18 8.69
N VAL A 126 24.44 -17.71 9.08
CA VAL A 126 24.89 -17.70 10.48
C VAL A 126 25.07 -16.27 10.97
N ALA A 127 25.68 -15.39 10.17
CA ALA A 127 25.90 -13.99 10.55
C ALA A 127 24.59 -13.23 10.84
N LEU A 128 23.52 -13.48 10.06
CA LEU A 128 22.21 -12.87 10.26
C LEU A 128 21.52 -13.37 11.55
N VAL A 129 21.61 -14.67 11.83
CA VAL A 129 20.98 -15.28 13.03
C VAL A 129 21.73 -14.94 14.32
N ASP A 130 23.06 -14.95 14.26
CA ASP A 130 23.95 -14.62 15.38
C ASP A 130 24.03 -13.11 15.62
N GLY A 131 23.79 -12.30 14.58
CA GLY A 131 23.82 -10.83 14.61
C GLY A 131 25.20 -10.23 14.50
N SER A 132 26.12 -10.91 13.81
CA SER A 132 27.52 -10.50 13.67
C SER A 132 27.80 -9.66 12.41
N SER A 133 26.78 -9.23 11.65
CA SER A 133 26.97 -8.45 10.42
C SER A 133 27.03 -6.92 10.62
N SER A 134 28.24 -6.38 10.46
CA SER A 134 28.58 -5.16 9.69
C SER A 134 27.82 -3.85 10.00
N SER A 135 28.07 -3.27 11.18
CA SER A 135 27.98 -1.82 11.39
C SER A 135 29.35 -1.27 11.78
N ASN A 136 30.29 -1.25 10.83
CA ASN A 136 31.48 -0.37 10.80
C ASN A 136 32.31 -0.75 9.56
N THR A 137 32.29 0.11 8.56
CA THR A 137 33.02 -0.07 7.30
C THR A 137 34.54 0.12 7.42
N ASP A 138 35.06 0.36 8.62
CA ASP A 138 36.51 0.56 8.88
C ASP A 138 37.19 -0.65 9.57
N SER A 139 36.46 -1.74 9.87
CA SER A 139 37.03 -2.91 10.58
C SER A 139 37.06 -4.21 9.76
N LEU A 140 36.83 -4.15 8.44
CA LEU A 140 36.77 -5.35 7.58
C LEU A 140 38.12 -6.10 7.44
N GLU A 141 39.25 -5.46 7.75
CA GLU A 141 40.55 -6.14 7.82
C GLU A 141 40.81 -6.83 9.16
N GLN A 142 40.23 -6.34 10.27
CA GLN A 142 40.44 -6.95 11.59
C GLN A 142 39.51 -8.16 11.85
N ASP A 143 38.31 -8.18 11.28
CA ASP A 143 37.37 -9.29 11.50
C ASP A 143 37.67 -10.54 10.66
N LYS A 144 38.29 -10.38 9.48
CA LYS A 144 38.90 -11.53 8.76
C LYS A 144 39.98 -12.22 9.60
N HIS A 145 40.67 -11.49 10.46
CA HIS A 145 41.65 -12.06 11.38
C HIS A 145 41.03 -12.71 12.63
N ARG A 146 39.79 -12.38 13.02
CA ARG A 146 39.16 -12.97 14.22
C ARG A 146 38.68 -14.40 13.99
N TYR A 147 38.10 -14.70 12.83
CA TYR A 147 37.75 -16.08 12.45
C TYR A 147 38.98 -16.90 12.05
N LYS A 148 40.01 -16.28 11.48
CA LYS A 148 41.26 -16.97 11.10
C LYS A 148 42.21 -17.24 12.28
N ARG A 149 42.03 -16.57 13.44
CA ARG A 149 42.93 -16.70 14.61
C ARG A 149 42.52 -17.83 15.57
N LYS A 150 41.35 -18.46 15.42
CA LYS A 150 40.99 -19.65 16.21
C LYS A 150 41.57 -20.95 15.65
N SER A 151 42.04 -20.95 14.39
CA SER A 151 42.65 -22.13 13.74
C SER A 151 44.18 -22.15 13.75
N LEU A 152 44.84 -21.22 14.45
CA LEU A 152 46.28 -20.98 14.34
C LEU A 152 47.01 -21.10 15.68
N LEU A 153 46.62 -22.10 16.47
CA LEU A 153 47.24 -22.38 17.77
C LEU A 153 47.52 -23.87 17.99
N TYR A 154 47.94 -24.60 16.94
CA TYR A 154 48.70 -25.83 17.09
C TYR A 154 49.55 -26.05 15.85
N THR A 155 50.82 -25.70 15.94
CA THR A 155 51.91 -26.47 15.32
C THR A 155 53.23 -25.90 15.80
N THR A 156 53.93 -26.63 16.67
CA THR A 156 55.38 -26.63 16.62
C THR A 156 55.85 -28.06 16.50
N SER A 157 56.54 -28.32 15.39
CA SER A 157 57.63 -29.27 15.21
C SER A 157 57.37 -30.41 14.21
N THR A 158 58.19 -30.34 13.17
CA THR A 158 58.82 -31.42 12.39
C THR A 158 58.00 -32.18 11.35
N ASN A 159 58.26 -31.79 10.09
CA ASN A 159 58.55 -32.63 8.93
C ASN A 159 57.86 -33.99 8.86
N ASP A 160 56.80 -34.07 8.05
CA ASP A 160 56.82 -34.96 6.89
C ASP A 160 55.65 -34.63 5.94
N VAL A 161 55.93 -34.78 4.65
CA VAL A 161 55.04 -34.53 3.52
C VAL A 161 53.94 -35.59 3.51
N ASN A 162 52.68 -35.19 3.73
CA ASN A 162 51.49 -35.90 3.27
C ASN A 162 50.33 -34.92 3.13
N PHE A 163 49.83 -34.76 1.90
CA PHE A 163 48.74 -33.88 1.52
C PHE A 163 47.45 -34.70 1.47
N TYR A 164 46.81 -34.98 2.61
CA TYR A 164 45.39 -35.39 2.77
C TYR A 164 45.08 -35.58 4.27
N ASP A 165 44.10 -34.83 4.77
CA ASP A 165 43.28 -34.95 6.01
C ASP A 165 43.00 -33.54 6.57
N ASP A 166 41.96 -33.18 7.32
CA ASP A 166 40.64 -33.71 7.66
C ASP A 166 40.01 -32.63 8.58
N ASP A 167 39.50 -31.49 8.05
CA ASP A 167 39.01 -30.38 8.91
C ASP A 167 38.25 -29.23 8.19
N ARG A 168 37.31 -29.52 7.27
CA ARG A 168 36.56 -28.49 6.51
C ARG A 168 35.04 -28.48 6.72
N ASN A 169 34.55 -29.19 7.74
CA ASN A 169 33.12 -29.19 8.07
C ASN A 169 32.82 -28.13 9.13
N ASP A 170 32.42 -26.95 8.66
CA ASP A 170 31.98 -25.87 9.53
C ASP A 170 30.57 -26.18 10.04
N HIS A 171 30.35 -26.04 11.35
CA HIS A 171 29.02 -26.18 11.95
C HIS A 171 28.75 -25.02 12.91
N TYR A 172 27.48 -24.67 13.04
CA TYR A 172 26.98 -23.67 13.98
C TYR A 172 25.81 -24.27 14.75
N GLU A 173 25.87 -24.16 16.07
CA GLU A 173 24.80 -24.62 16.97
C GLU A 173 24.38 -23.47 17.88
N ASP A 174 23.08 -23.21 17.93
CA ASP A 174 22.46 -22.31 18.91
C ASP A 174 21.36 -23.08 19.65
N ALA A 175 21.72 -23.60 20.82
CA ALA A 175 20.82 -24.35 21.69
C ALA A 175 19.63 -23.51 22.19
N SER A 176 19.74 -22.17 22.23
CA SER A 176 18.65 -21.31 22.69
C SER A 176 17.47 -21.29 21.73
N ILE A 177 17.74 -21.52 20.44
CA ILE A 177 16.72 -21.58 19.38
C ILE A 177 16.63 -22.95 18.71
N GLY A 178 17.32 -23.95 19.28
CA GLY A 178 17.37 -25.33 18.80
C GLY A 178 17.84 -25.46 17.34
N LEU A 179 18.72 -24.56 16.89
CA LEU A 179 19.23 -24.50 15.52
C LEU A 179 20.58 -25.20 15.43
N TYR A 180 20.68 -26.15 14.51
CA TYR A 180 21.93 -26.78 14.10
C TYR A 180 22.13 -26.57 12.60
N VAL A 181 23.23 -25.94 12.20
CA VAL A 181 23.57 -25.66 10.81
C VAL A 181 24.90 -26.31 10.49
N GLU A 182 24.96 -27.08 9.41
CA GLU A 182 26.16 -27.79 8.97
C GLU A 182 26.51 -27.37 7.54
N PHE A 183 27.78 -27.14 7.27
CA PHE A 183 28.33 -26.95 5.93
C PHE A 183 29.18 -28.16 5.53
N GLN A 184 28.97 -28.66 4.32
CA GLN A 184 29.75 -29.76 3.74
C GLN A 184 30.33 -29.32 2.39
N HIS A 185 31.66 -29.32 2.30
CA HIS A 185 32.36 -28.85 1.10
C HIS A 185 32.50 -29.95 0.05
N TYR A 186 31.90 -29.75 -1.13
CA TYR A 186 32.04 -30.64 -2.29
C TYR A 186 32.15 -29.84 -3.59
N THR A 187 33.11 -30.22 -4.43
CA THR A 187 33.39 -29.57 -5.72
C THR A 187 32.87 -30.36 -6.93
N PHE A 188 32.48 -31.63 -6.77
CA PHE A 188 31.95 -32.48 -7.85
C PHE A 188 30.95 -33.52 -7.32
N LEU A 189 30.08 -34.05 -8.19
CA LEU A 189 29.30 -35.28 -7.93
C LEU A 189 30.21 -36.50 -7.90
N ASN A 190 31.04 -36.59 -6.87
CA ASN A 190 31.91 -37.74 -6.65
C ASN A 190 31.20 -38.80 -5.80
N LYS A 191 31.89 -39.93 -5.60
CA LYS A 191 31.39 -41.02 -4.75
C LYS A 191 31.13 -40.54 -3.30
N GLN A 192 31.96 -39.66 -2.76
CA GLN A 192 31.84 -39.13 -1.39
C GLN A 192 30.56 -38.30 -1.20
N TYR A 193 30.22 -37.45 -2.18
CA TYR A 193 28.96 -36.69 -2.18
C TYR A 193 27.75 -37.65 -2.11
N LYS A 194 27.76 -38.69 -2.95
CA LYS A 194 26.69 -39.70 -2.98
C LYS A 194 26.66 -40.54 -1.70
N GLU A 195 27.80 -40.88 -1.12
CA GLU A 195 27.90 -41.58 0.17
C GLU A 195 27.31 -40.74 1.31
N LYS A 196 27.54 -39.41 1.31
CA LYS A 196 26.95 -38.49 2.29
C LYS A 196 25.43 -38.36 2.11
N LEU A 197 24.94 -38.26 0.87
CA LEU A 197 23.49 -38.30 0.62
C LEU A 197 22.87 -39.62 1.07
N LYS A 198 23.57 -40.74 0.86
CA LYS A 198 23.14 -42.05 1.35
C LYS A 198 23.12 -42.11 2.88
N GLU A 199 24.11 -41.51 3.54
CA GLU A 199 24.12 -41.37 5.01
C GLU A 199 22.86 -40.63 5.50
N TYR A 200 22.53 -39.47 4.93
CA TYR A 200 21.32 -38.72 5.27
C TYR A 200 20.03 -39.49 4.97
N LYS A 201 20.01 -40.28 3.88
CA LYS A 201 18.89 -41.16 3.54
C LYS A 201 18.74 -42.31 4.52
N ASP A 202 19.83 -42.91 5.00
CA ASP A 202 19.81 -44.06 5.90
C ASP A 202 19.66 -43.66 7.37
N MET A 203 19.92 -42.39 7.72
CA MET A 203 19.70 -41.85 9.06
C MET A 203 18.24 -42.04 9.51
N LYS A 204 18.04 -42.21 10.83
CA LYS A 204 16.69 -42.24 11.43
C LYS A 204 15.99 -40.91 11.14
N SER A 205 14.69 -40.97 10.88
CA SER A 205 13.88 -39.78 10.55
C SER A 205 14.00 -38.63 11.56
N SER A 206 14.36 -38.90 12.82
CA SER A 206 14.58 -37.88 13.87
C SER A 206 15.94 -37.16 13.80
N HIS A 207 16.95 -37.74 13.15
CA HIS A 207 18.30 -37.19 13.03
C HIS A 207 18.59 -36.61 11.64
N ARG A 208 17.70 -36.83 10.67
CA ARG A 208 17.84 -36.28 9.32
C ARG A 208 17.75 -34.75 9.32
N PRO A 209 18.42 -34.06 8.38
CA PRO A 209 18.21 -32.63 8.18
C PRO A 209 16.76 -32.32 7.84
N ASN A 210 16.28 -31.18 8.36
CA ASN A 210 14.98 -30.61 8.01
C ASN A 210 15.04 -29.88 6.67
N THR A 211 16.19 -29.27 6.37
CA THR A 211 16.41 -28.51 5.14
C THR A 211 17.79 -28.88 4.59
N LEU A 212 17.84 -29.30 3.33
CA LEU A 212 19.07 -29.57 2.60
C LEU A 212 19.15 -28.61 1.42
N VAL A 213 20.05 -27.64 1.48
CA VAL A 213 20.37 -26.75 0.37
C VAL A 213 21.64 -27.28 -0.28
N THR A 214 21.51 -27.80 -1.49
CA THR A 214 22.65 -28.33 -2.23
C THR A 214 22.69 -27.77 -3.64
N GLY A 215 23.87 -27.52 -4.15
CA GLY A 215 24.10 -27.10 -5.51
C GLY A 215 25.44 -27.63 -5.96
N LEU A 216 25.59 -27.88 -7.25
CA LEU A 216 26.84 -28.40 -7.79
C LEU A 216 27.65 -27.30 -8.44
N PRO A 217 28.92 -27.16 -8.05
CA PRO A 217 29.80 -26.14 -8.61
C PRO A 217 30.92 -26.77 -9.46
N LEU A 218 30.87 -26.57 -10.78
CA LEU A 218 31.97 -26.84 -11.72
C LEU A 218 33.15 -25.87 -11.57
N CYS A 219 33.67 -25.64 -10.37
CA CYS A 219 34.70 -24.60 -10.15
C CYS A 219 36.11 -24.98 -10.68
N GLU A 220 36.36 -26.23 -11.08
CA GLU A 220 37.69 -26.66 -11.54
C GLU A 220 37.70 -27.55 -12.79
N LEU A 221 36.73 -27.41 -13.70
CA LEU A 221 36.91 -28.00 -15.03
C LEU A 221 38.02 -27.25 -15.76
N ARG A 222 39.16 -27.93 -15.98
CA ARG A 222 40.11 -27.49 -17.01
C ARG A 222 39.31 -27.40 -18.31
N PRO A 223 39.35 -26.26 -19.03
CA PRO A 223 38.71 -26.14 -20.35
C PRO A 223 39.23 -27.17 -21.36
N ASP A 224 40.33 -27.86 -21.02
CA ASP A 224 40.95 -28.94 -21.76
C ASP A 224 40.16 -30.27 -21.66
N LEU A 225 39.28 -30.44 -20.66
CA LEU A 225 38.25 -31.48 -20.66
C LEU A 225 37.12 -31.02 -21.57
N SER A 226 37.35 -31.21 -22.85
CA SER A 226 36.43 -31.00 -23.96
C SER A 226 34.99 -31.33 -23.60
N ILE A 227 34.08 -30.47 -24.05
CA ILE A 227 32.66 -30.74 -24.27
C ILE A 227 32.54 -31.98 -25.17
N SER A 228 32.73 -33.15 -24.56
CA SER A 228 32.65 -34.45 -25.20
C SER A 228 31.31 -35.04 -24.83
N ASN A 229 30.63 -35.70 -25.76
CA ASN A 229 29.34 -36.35 -25.46
C ASN A 229 29.45 -37.32 -24.27
N SER A 230 30.63 -37.89 -24.03
CA SER A 230 30.92 -38.77 -22.89
C SER A 230 30.90 -38.08 -21.52
N SER A 231 31.40 -36.83 -21.40
CA SER A 231 31.43 -36.13 -20.10
C SER A 231 30.03 -35.63 -19.70
N GLU A 232 29.23 -35.22 -20.67
CA GLU A 232 27.83 -34.85 -20.47
C GLU A 232 26.97 -36.06 -20.06
N GLN A 233 27.15 -37.21 -20.70
CA GLN A 233 26.48 -38.46 -20.32
C GLN A 233 26.88 -38.95 -18.92
N LEU A 234 28.16 -38.83 -18.56
CA LEU A 234 28.65 -39.18 -17.23
C LEU A 234 28.04 -38.27 -16.16
N TRP A 235 27.93 -36.97 -16.43
CA TRP A 235 27.25 -36.02 -15.56
C TRP A 235 25.78 -36.39 -15.37
N ALA A 236 25.04 -36.60 -16.45
CA ALA A 236 23.62 -36.96 -16.40
C ALA A 236 23.39 -38.24 -15.58
N THR A 237 24.28 -39.24 -15.73
CA THR A 237 24.20 -40.50 -14.96
C THR A 237 24.43 -40.26 -13.46
N ASN A 238 25.47 -39.52 -13.10
CA ASN A 238 25.75 -39.19 -11.69
C ASN A 238 24.66 -38.33 -11.06
N LEU A 239 24.10 -37.40 -11.83
CA LEU A 239 23.01 -36.53 -11.40
C LEU A 239 21.74 -37.34 -11.16
N ARG A 240 21.42 -38.30 -12.04
CA ARG A 240 20.29 -39.20 -11.86
C ARG A 240 20.46 -40.08 -10.61
N GLU A 241 21.65 -40.64 -10.37
CA GLU A 241 21.92 -41.39 -9.14
C GLU A 241 21.77 -40.52 -7.88
N ALA A 242 22.24 -39.27 -7.93
CA ALA A 242 22.04 -38.32 -6.83
C ALA A 242 20.55 -37.99 -6.65
N ALA A 243 19.80 -37.77 -7.74
CA ALA A 243 18.37 -37.53 -7.71
C ALA A 243 17.60 -38.69 -7.06
N GLU A 244 17.92 -39.94 -7.41
CA GLU A 244 17.31 -41.14 -6.80
C GLU A 244 17.60 -41.24 -5.28
N LEU A 245 18.78 -40.79 -4.83
CA LEU A 245 19.11 -40.70 -3.40
C LEU A 245 18.31 -39.58 -2.70
N LEU A 246 18.25 -38.40 -3.31
CA LEU A 246 17.51 -37.23 -2.79
C LEU A 246 16.00 -37.52 -2.71
N GLU A 247 15.41 -38.04 -3.78
CA GLU A 247 14.00 -38.44 -3.81
C GLU A 247 13.69 -39.54 -2.79
N GLY A 248 14.61 -40.48 -2.62
CA GLY A 248 14.52 -41.52 -1.62
C GLY A 248 14.54 -41.02 -0.16
N MET A 249 14.85 -39.75 0.10
CA MET A 249 14.72 -39.15 1.42
C MET A 249 13.29 -38.71 1.75
N TYR A 250 12.43 -38.48 0.74
CA TYR A 250 11.01 -38.20 0.93
C TYR A 250 10.28 -39.51 1.27
N VAL A 251 9.86 -39.69 2.52
CA VAL A 251 9.21 -40.93 2.98
C VAL A 251 7.77 -41.04 2.42
N SER A 252 7.37 -42.25 2.06
CA SER A 252 6.03 -42.62 1.58
C SER A 252 4.90 -42.22 2.56
N THR A 253 4.08 -41.26 2.13
CA THR A 253 2.61 -41.17 2.29
C THR A 253 1.92 -41.04 3.67
N ALA A 254 2.59 -40.89 4.84
CA ALA A 254 1.80 -40.87 6.10
C ALA A 254 2.24 -39.97 7.27
N SER A 255 3.27 -39.12 7.18
CA SER A 255 3.65 -38.26 8.33
C SER A 255 4.30 -36.94 7.91
N PRO A 256 4.04 -35.80 8.59
CA PRO A 256 4.50 -34.45 8.22
C PRO A 256 5.98 -34.19 8.58
N SER A 257 6.85 -35.14 8.29
CA SER A 257 8.31 -35.02 8.42
C SER A 257 8.97 -34.96 7.05
N ASP A 258 8.46 -34.10 6.17
CA ASP A 258 9.05 -33.86 4.85
C ASP A 258 10.33 -33.03 5.01
N ILE A 259 11.45 -33.58 4.53
CA ILE A 259 12.70 -32.86 4.34
C ILE A 259 12.53 -31.87 3.18
N ASP A 260 12.92 -30.60 3.38
CA ASP A 260 12.90 -29.61 2.31
C ASP A 260 14.24 -29.63 1.55
N ILE A 261 14.26 -30.17 0.34
CA ILE A 261 15.46 -30.24 -0.50
C ILE A 261 15.40 -29.14 -1.57
N LEU A 262 16.39 -28.24 -1.54
CA LEU A 262 16.58 -27.18 -2.53
C LEU A 262 17.84 -27.46 -3.35
N TRP A 263 17.66 -27.54 -4.67
CA TRP A 263 18.74 -27.62 -5.64
C TRP A 263 19.09 -26.24 -6.18
N ASN A 264 20.24 -25.69 -5.78
CA ASN A 264 20.73 -24.41 -6.27
C ASN A 264 21.42 -24.57 -7.63
N LEU A 265 20.97 -23.82 -8.62
CA LEU A 265 21.63 -23.78 -9.93
C LEU A 265 22.97 -23.07 -9.82
N GLN A 266 23.97 -23.59 -10.52
CA GLN A 266 25.30 -23.00 -10.47
C GLN A 266 25.30 -21.61 -11.09
N ASP A 267 26.05 -20.68 -10.52
CA ASP A 267 26.22 -19.33 -11.07
C ASP A 267 27.10 -19.30 -12.32
N PRO A 268 26.93 -18.30 -13.19
CA PRO A 268 27.96 -17.97 -14.17
C PRO A 268 29.27 -17.56 -13.47
N THR A 269 30.41 -17.74 -14.14
CA THR A 269 31.73 -17.26 -13.72
C THR A 269 32.01 -15.90 -14.37
N PRO A 270 32.51 -14.90 -13.62
CA PRO A 270 32.82 -13.58 -14.17
C PRO A 270 33.93 -13.63 -15.22
N ASP A 271 33.84 -12.76 -16.23
CA ASP A 271 34.92 -12.51 -17.19
C ASP A 271 36.01 -11.68 -16.50
N ASN A 272 37.17 -12.29 -16.22
CA ASN A 272 38.30 -11.63 -15.55
C ASN A 272 39.05 -10.64 -16.48
N SER A 273 38.36 -9.74 -17.19
CA SER A 273 38.97 -8.77 -18.11
C SER A 273 39.09 -7.35 -17.56
N SER A 274 38.65 -7.05 -16.33
CA SER A 274 38.61 -5.67 -15.82
C SER A 274 39.48 -5.39 -14.59
N GLN A 275 40.24 -6.36 -14.06
CA GLN A 275 41.07 -6.13 -12.85
C GLN A 275 42.56 -6.50 -12.96
N LEU A 276 43.08 -6.84 -14.14
CA LEU A 276 44.53 -6.93 -14.32
C LEU A 276 44.95 -6.33 -15.66
N SER A 277 45.64 -5.18 -15.55
CA SER A 277 46.73 -4.69 -16.41
C SER A 277 46.51 -4.68 -17.93
N GLU A 278 46.74 -3.52 -18.55
CA GLU A 278 46.58 -3.16 -19.98
C GLU A 278 47.26 -4.07 -21.04
N HIS A 279 47.72 -5.28 -20.73
CA HIS A 279 48.45 -6.16 -21.65
C HIS A 279 48.09 -7.65 -21.56
N LYS A 280 46.81 -8.03 -21.47
CA LYS A 280 46.38 -9.40 -21.79
C LYS A 280 45.10 -9.46 -22.62
N GLN A 281 45.17 -10.22 -23.70
CA GLN A 281 44.07 -10.57 -24.63
C GLN A 281 42.78 -10.95 -23.88
N PRO A 282 41.59 -10.59 -24.42
CA PRO A 282 40.31 -10.98 -23.82
C PRO A 282 40.23 -12.51 -23.75
N SER A 283 40.13 -13.05 -22.54
CA SER A 283 40.20 -14.49 -22.32
C SER A 283 38.91 -15.18 -22.78
N ASN A 284 39.00 -15.96 -23.86
CA ASN A 284 37.94 -16.87 -24.36
C ASN A 284 37.63 -18.06 -23.40
N ARG A 285 38.03 -17.97 -22.12
CA ARG A 285 38.01 -19.06 -21.13
C ARG A 285 36.74 -19.03 -20.28
N SER A 286 36.34 -17.86 -19.79
CA SER A 286 35.13 -17.69 -18.97
C SER A 286 33.85 -17.92 -19.78
N SER A 287 33.84 -17.52 -21.07
CA SER A 287 32.77 -17.85 -22.02
C SER A 287 32.61 -19.36 -22.22
N LEU A 288 33.71 -20.12 -22.33
CA LEU A 288 33.68 -21.58 -22.44
C LEU A 288 33.21 -22.24 -21.14
N VAL A 289 33.69 -21.79 -19.98
CA VAL A 289 33.24 -22.28 -18.67
C VAL A 289 31.75 -22.04 -18.48
N ASN A 290 31.25 -20.85 -18.80
CA ASN A 290 29.83 -20.52 -18.71
C ASN A 290 28.96 -21.40 -19.62
N ARG A 291 29.44 -21.76 -20.81
CA ARG A 291 28.75 -22.71 -21.70
C ARG A 291 28.64 -24.10 -21.08
N VAL A 292 29.67 -24.59 -20.40
CA VAL A 292 29.63 -25.89 -19.72
C VAL A 292 28.65 -25.83 -18.55
N ILE A 293 28.67 -24.76 -17.75
CA ILE A 293 27.73 -24.51 -16.66
C ILE A 293 26.27 -24.53 -17.16
N ASP A 294 25.99 -23.91 -18.31
CA ASP A 294 24.65 -23.91 -18.92
C ASP A 294 24.18 -25.32 -19.29
N ILE A 295 25.05 -26.17 -19.83
CA ILE A 295 24.73 -27.57 -20.16
C ILE A 295 24.38 -28.35 -18.88
N HIS A 296 25.18 -28.18 -17.82
CA HIS A 296 24.98 -28.91 -16.56
C HIS A 296 23.70 -28.45 -15.84
N ASN A 297 23.45 -27.14 -15.81
CA ASN A 297 22.20 -26.59 -15.27
C ASN A 297 20.99 -27.05 -16.09
N ARG A 298 21.10 -27.17 -17.42
CA ARG A 298 20.01 -27.71 -18.25
C ARG A 298 19.70 -29.17 -17.90
N ALA A 299 20.71 -30.01 -17.73
CA ALA A 299 20.51 -31.39 -17.28
C ALA A 299 19.83 -31.45 -15.90
N ALA A 300 20.16 -30.55 -14.97
CA ALA A 300 19.48 -30.43 -13.69
C ALA A 300 18.03 -29.94 -13.80
N LEU A 301 17.76 -28.98 -14.69
CA LEU A 301 16.40 -28.54 -14.97
C LEU A 301 15.54 -29.70 -15.48
N GLU A 302 16.03 -30.45 -16.46
CA GLU A 302 15.32 -31.60 -17.05
C GLU A 302 15.11 -32.74 -16.05
N GLN A 303 16.11 -33.03 -15.21
CA GLN A 303 16.03 -34.12 -14.22
C GLN A 303 15.05 -33.80 -13.07
N PHE A 304 14.96 -32.53 -12.65
CA PHE A 304 14.21 -32.13 -11.46
C PHE A 304 12.86 -31.46 -11.74
N ASP A 305 12.50 -31.15 -13.00
CA ASP A 305 11.28 -30.39 -13.34
C ASP A 305 9.98 -31.05 -12.83
N GLU A 306 9.90 -32.39 -12.88
CA GLU A 306 8.75 -33.17 -12.40
C GLU A 306 8.97 -33.80 -11.01
N SER A 307 10.12 -33.54 -10.39
CA SER A 307 10.48 -34.11 -9.09
C SER A 307 9.90 -33.32 -7.91
N LYS A 308 9.94 -33.89 -6.71
CA LYS A 308 9.62 -33.15 -5.46
C LYS A 308 10.71 -32.16 -5.06
N ILE A 309 11.90 -32.25 -5.66
CA ILE A 309 13.06 -31.42 -5.33
C ILE A 309 12.84 -30.02 -5.91
N ARG A 310 13.01 -28.98 -5.08
CA ARG A 310 12.76 -27.60 -5.52
C ARG A 310 14.00 -27.00 -6.17
N LEU A 311 13.85 -26.54 -7.41
CA LEU A 311 14.91 -25.85 -8.14
C LEU A 311 14.98 -24.37 -7.74
N TRP A 312 16.15 -23.90 -7.30
CA TRP A 312 16.41 -22.50 -7.00
C TRP A 312 17.08 -21.82 -8.20
N LYS A 313 16.24 -21.28 -9.08
CA LYS A 313 16.63 -20.61 -10.33
C LYS A 313 16.92 -19.11 -10.13
N SER A 314 16.25 -18.47 -9.18
CA SER A 314 16.36 -17.03 -8.90
C SER A 314 17.76 -16.60 -8.43
N SER A 315 18.47 -17.44 -7.66
CA SER A 315 19.86 -17.17 -7.24
C SER A 315 20.81 -17.03 -8.43
N ARG A 316 20.75 -17.96 -9.40
CA ARG A 316 21.52 -17.87 -10.66
C ARG A 316 21.18 -16.60 -11.45
N LEU A 317 19.91 -16.23 -11.52
CA LEU A 317 19.46 -15.03 -12.24
C LEU A 317 20.01 -13.75 -11.60
N ILE A 318 20.00 -13.68 -10.26
CA ILE A 318 20.64 -12.60 -9.51
C ILE A 318 22.13 -12.52 -9.87
N ALA A 319 22.84 -13.65 -9.83
CA ALA A 319 24.27 -13.70 -10.16
C ALA A 319 24.55 -13.22 -11.60
N GLN A 320 23.73 -13.60 -12.58
CA GLN A 320 23.84 -13.12 -13.96
C GLN A 320 23.70 -11.60 -14.09
N ILE A 321 22.80 -10.98 -13.31
CA ILE A 321 22.57 -9.54 -13.35
C ILE A 321 23.72 -8.79 -12.65
N PHE A 322 24.19 -9.28 -11.52
CA PHE A 322 25.34 -8.71 -10.79
C PHE A 322 26.60 -8.69 -11.65
N GLN A 323 26.81 -9.71 -12.49
CA GLN A 323 27.96 -9.75 -13.40
C GLN A 323 27.88 -8.71 -14.53
N LYS A 324 26.68 -8.46 -15.06
CA LYS A 324 26.47 -7.45 -16.12
C LYS A 324 26.65 -6.03 -15.59
N ASN A 325 26.29 -5.79 -14.34
CA ASN A 325 26.34 -4.47 -13.70
C ASN A 325 27.62 -4.35 -12.84
N VAL A 326 28.77 -4.21 -13.50
CA VAL A 326 30.14 -4.23 -12.91
C VAL A 326 30.40 -3.11 -11.88
N SER A 327 29.49 -2.16 -11.65
CA SER A 327 29.84 -0.87 -11.04
C SER A 327 29.24 -0.52 -9.67
N SER A 328 28.57 -1.40 -8.90
CA SER A 328 28.08 -0.96 -7.57
C SER A 328 27.76 -2.00 -6.49
N LEU A 329 27.79 -3.30 -6.78
CA LEU A 329 27.31 -4.30 -5.81
C LEU A 329 28.34 -5.40 -5.53
N SER A 330 28.65 -5.63 -4.24
CA SER A 330 29.70 -6.57 -3.81
C SER A 330 29.21 -8.02 -3.77
N LYS A 331 30.13 -9.00 -3.86
CA LYS A 331 29.83 -10.44 -3.72
C LYS A 331 29.06 -10.76 -2.42
N ALA A 332 29.35 -10.03 -1.35
CA ALA A 332 28.67 -10.15 -0.05
C ALA A 332 27.18 -9.74 -0.12
N GLN A 333 26.83 -8.69 -0.86
CA GLN A 333 25.44 -8.26 -1.01
C GLN A 333 24.56 -9.29 -1.75
N ARG A 334 25.15 -10.08 -2.66
CA ARG A 334 24.44 -11.16 -3.35
C ARG A 334 24.09 -12.31 -2.41
N SER A 335 25.05 -12.77 -1.61
CA SER A 335 24.83 -13.90 -0.69
C SER A 335 23.85 -13.53 0.43
N GLN A 336 23.89 -12.28 0.91
CA GLN A 336 22.86 -11.72 1.78
C GLN A 336 21.45 -11.78 1.17
N LEU A 337 21.32 -11.48 -0.13
CA LEU A 337 20.03 -11.52 -0.81
C LEU A 337 19.50 -12.95 -0.97
N ASP A 338 20.38 -13.91 -1.30
CA ASP A 338 19.99 -15.32 -1.37
C ASP A 338 19.54 -15.84 0.00
N ASN A 339 20.16 -15.39 1.09
CA ASN A 339 19.68 -15.70 2.43
C ASN A 339 18.30 -15.11 2.74
N GLN A 340 17.99 -13.90 2.25
CA GLN A 340 16.64 -13.34 2.36
C GLN A 340 15.62 -14.22 1.61
N ILE A 341 15.95 -14.71 0.42
CA ILE A 341 15.09 -15.63 -0.34
C ILE A 341 14.89 -16.95 0.42
N LEU A 342 15.97 -17.54 0.95
CA LEU A 342 15.91 -18.78 1.71
C LEU A 342 15.05 -18.67 2.97
N LEU A 343 15.18 -17.55 3.71
CA LEU A 343 14.36 -17.29 4.88
C LEU A 343 12.89 -17.07 4.51
N ASN A 344 12.59 -16.31 3.45
CA ASN A 344 11.22 -16.18 2.96
C ASN A 344 10.61 -17.53 2.56
N TYR A 345 11.41 -18.40 1.92
CA TYR A 345 10.98 -19.76 1.57
C TYR A 345 10.64 -20.59 2.82
N LYS A 346 11.51 -20.59 3.83
CA LYS A 346 11.38 -21.46 5.01
C LYS A 346 10.40 -20.93 6.07
N CYS A 347 10.34 -19.61 6.25
CA CYS A 347 9.73 -19.00 7.43
C CYS A 347 8.37 -18.34 7.17
N ASN A 348 8.10 -17.82 5.97
CA ASN A 348 6.87 -17.05 5.71
C ASN A 348 5.59 -17.86 5.94
N GLY A 349 5.61 -19.17 5.64
CA GLY A 349 4.46 -20.06 5.85
C GLY A 349 4.05 -20.21 7.31
N ASN A 350 4.93 -19.85 8.25
CA ASN A 350 4.71 -20.01 9.68
C ASN A 350 4.53 -18.67 10.42
N MET A 351 5.20 -17.61 9.96
CA MET A 351 5.31 -16.35 10.69
C MET A 351 4.29 -15.28 10.27
N TYR A 352 3.47 -15.52 9.23
CA TYR A 352 2.36 -14.67 8.77
C TYR A 352 2.65 -13.15 8.77
N TYR A 353 3.80 -12.75 8.23
CA TYR A 353 4.16 -11.34 8.12
C TYR A 353 3.23 -10.58 7.15
N HIS A 354 2.79 -9.38 7.53
CA HIS A 354 1.85 -8.57 6.75
C HIS A 354 2.46 -7.94 5.48
N ASP A 355 3.78 -7.88 5.37
CA ASP A 355 4.53 -7.29 4.25
C ASP A 355 5.10 -8.34 3.27
N GLY A 356 4.98 -9.64 3.61
CA GLY A 356 5.37 -10.77 2.78
C GLY A 356 4.16 -11.56 2.25
N THR A 357 4.21 -11.96 0.99
CA THR A 357 3.18 -12.84 0.37
C THR A 357 3.77 -14.05 -0.37
N CYS A 358 5.10 -14.11 -0.53
CA CYS A 358 5.76 -15.31 -1.01
C CYS A 358 5.72 -16.39 0.06
N CYS A 359 5.47 -17.65 -0.33
CA CYS A 359 5.44 -18.79 0.58
C CYS A 359 4.47 -18.71 1.77
N THR A 360 3.47 -17.84 1.70
CA THR A 360 2.42 -17.77 2.72
C THR A 360 1.26 -18.70 2.35
N THR A 361 0.73 -19.42 3.34
CA THR A 361 -0.51 -20.18 3.18
C THR A 361 -1.70 -19.23 3.27
N THR A 362 -2.72 -19.45 2.45
CA THR A 362 -3.94 -18.63 2.51
C THR A 362 -4.68 -18.92 3.82
N GLU A 363 -4.92 -17.89 4.62
CA GLU A 363 -5.74 -18.03 5.84
C GLU A 363 -7.13 -18.54 5.49
N ASN A 364 -7.64 -19.48 6.30
CA ASN A 364 -9.02 -19.92 6.19
C ASN A 364 -9.98 -18.76 6.49
N PRO A 365 -11.07 -18.59 5.72
CA PRO A 365 -11.99 -17.48 5.91
C PRO A 365 -12.61 -17.54 7.30
N LYS A 366 -12.51 -16.42 8.03
CA LYS A 366 -13.08 -16.31 9.38
C LYS A 366 -14.60 -16.19 9.31
N LEU A 367 -15.29 -16.50 10.41
CA LEU A 367 -16.76 -16.47 10.48
C LEU A 367 -17.35 -15.14 10.00
N LEU A 368 -16.74 -14.00 10.36
CA LEU A 368 -17.23 -12.68 9.95
C LEU A 368 -17.17 -12.48 8.42
N GLN A 369 -16.10 -12.95 7.78
CA GLN A 369 -15.95 -12.87 6.32
C GLN A 369 -16.98 -13.78 5.64
N PHE A 370 -17.17 -14.99 6.17
CA PHE A 370 -18.20 -15.92 5.67
C PHE A 370 -19.61 -15.34 5.79
N LEU A 371 -20.00 -14.82 6.96
CA LEU A 371 -21.31 -14.18 7.18
C LEU A 371 -21.51 -12.97 6.26
N SER A 372 -20.48 -12.15 6.08
CA SER A 372 -20.52 -11.01 5.17
C SER A 372 -20.72 -11.46 3.72
N ALA A 373 -20.02 -12.50 3.29
CA ALA A 373 -20.18 -13.08 1.96
C ALA A 373 -21.61 -13.60 1.73
N VAL A 374 -22.17 -14.34 2.70
CA VAL A 374 -23.55 -14.83 2.65
C VAL A 374 -24.56 -13.68 2.54
N PHE A 375 -24.38 -12.61 3.32
CA PHE A 375 -25.23 -11.42 3.26
C PHE A 375 -25.22 -10.79 1.87
N PHE A 376 -24.03 -10.52 1.31
CA PHE A 376 -23.93 -9.88 -0.01
C PHE A 376 -24.46 -10.79 -1.12
N VAL A 377 -24.20 -12.11 -1.06
CA VAL A 377 -24.75 -13.08 -2.02
C VAL A 377 -26.28 -13.15 -1.95
N MET A 378 -26.85 -13.12 -0.75
CA MET A 378 -28.29 -13.04 -0.56
C MET A 378 -28.87 -11.73 -1.12
N CYS A 379 -28.22 -10.58 -0.91
CA CYS A 379 -28.66 -9.32 -1.51
C CYS A 379 -28.60 -9.36 -3.04
N MET A 380 -27.55 -9.97 -3.61
CA MET A 380 -27.42 -10.16 -5.07
C MET A 380 -28.53 -11.05 -5.63
N SER A 381 -28.79 -12.21 -5.01
CA SER A 381 -29.81 -13.14 -5.48
C SER A 381 -31.22 -12.54 -5.37
N LEU A 382 -31.55 -11.90 -4.26
CA LEU A 382 -32.85 -11.23 -4.07
C LEU A 382 -33.03 -10.05 -5.05
N SER A 383 -31.99 -9.26 -5.31
CA SER A 383 -32.05 -8.18 -6.30
C SER A 383 -32.30 -8.73 -7.71
N ALA A 384 -31.64 -9.83 -8.07
CA ALA A 384 -31.85 -10.50 -9.36
C ALA A 384 -33.27 -11.09 -9.48
N ILE A 385 -33.77 -11.76 -8.43
CA ILE A 385 -35.14 -12.29 -8.38
C ILE A 385 -36.15 -11.16 -8.53
N MET A 386 -36.02 -10.07 -7.77
CA MET A 386 -36.92 -8.92 -7.89
C MET A 386 -36.83 -8.26 -9.27
N PHE A 387 -35.65 -8.19 -9.88
CA PHE A 387 -35.49 -7.67 -11.23
C PHE A 387 -36.20 -8.55 -12.27
N CYS A 388 -36.16 -9.88 -12.13
CA CYS A 388 -36.82 -10.82 -13.03
C CYS A 388 -38.35 -10.84 -12.83
N VAL A 389 -38.82 -10.92 -11.58
CA VAL A 389 -40.25 -11.07 -11.23
C VAL A 389 -41.00 -9.75 -11.33
N CYS A 390 -40.42 -8.65 -10.83
CA CYS A 390 -41.08 -7.34 -10.78
C CYS A 390 -40.65 -6.42 -11.95
N ARG A 391 -40.07 -6.97 -13.02
CA ARG A 391 -39.53 -6.17 -14.15
C ARG A 391 -40.57 -5.22 -14.75
N ARG A 392 -41.83 -5.67 -14.83
CA ARG A 392 -42.97 -4.90 -15.37
C ARG A 392 -43.38 -3.78 -14.42
N ASP A 393 -43.45 -4.04 -13.12
CA ASP A 393 -43.89 -3.06 -12.13
C ASP A 393 -42.81 -2.00 -11.81
N ILE A 394 -41.52 -2.35 -11.94
CA ILE A 394 -40.38 -1.45 -11.68
C ILE A 394 -40.11 -0.49 -12.87
N ARG A 395 -40.47 -0.88 -14.11
CA ARG A 395 -40.31 -0.05 -15.32
C ARG A 395 -41.46 0.94 -15.56
N ALA A 396 -42.49 0.97 -14.71
CA ALA A 396 -43.60 1.91 -14.87
C ALA A 396 -43.07 3.35 -14.89
N PRO A 397 -43.28 4.13 -15.97
CA PRO A 397 -42.71 5.46 -16.10
C PRO A 397 -43.34 6.40 -15.09
N LYS A 398 -42.53 7.28 -14.49
CA LYS A 398 -43.02 8.54 -13.91
C LYS A 398 -43.53 9.41 -15.06
N THR A 399 -44.81 9.32 -15.39
CA THR A 399 -45.44 10.28 -16.30
C THR A 399 -45.64 11.59 -15.55
N THR A 400 -44.79 12.57 -15.84
CA THR A 400 -45.15 13.99 -15.72
C THR A 400 -46.05 14.35 -16.90
N ASP A 401 -47.31 14.64 -16.57
CA ASP A 401 -48.34 15.42 -17.28
C ASP A 401 -48.37 15.43 -18.81
N ALA A 402 -49.37 14.77 -19.39
CA ALA A 402 -50.42 15.39 -20.20
C ALA A 402 -51.46 14.34 -20.66
N ASP A 403 -52.70 14.81 -20.69
CA ASP A 403 -53.89 14.27 -21.36
C ASP A 403 -54.84 13.32 -20.60
N THR A 404 -55.90 14.01 -20.18
CA THR A 404 -57.23 13.62 -19.76
C THR A 404 -57.86 12.54 -20.65
N LYS A 405 -58.61 11.63 -20.02
CA LYS A 405 -59.48 10.56 -20.57
C LYS A 405 -58.84 9.17 -20.73
N ALA A 406 -58.59 8.52 -19.59
CA ALA A 406 -58.71 7.06 -19.45
C ALA A 406 -58.90 6.69 -17.97
N ASP A 407 -59.95 7.25 -17.36
CA ASP A 407 -60.36 6.91 -16.00
C ASP A 407 -60.84 5.46 -15.93
N ASN A 408 -60.35 4.73 -14.91
CA ASN A 408 -60.76 3.40 -14.44
C ASN A 408 -60.05 2.10 -14.91
N TYR A 409 -59.04 2.12 -15.79
CA TYR A 409 -58.29 0.87 -16.11
C TYR A 409 -56.77 0.87 -15.84
N LYS A 410 -56.19 1.99 -15.37
CA LYS A 410 -54.72 2.09 -15.13
C LYS A 410 -54.30 2.21 -13.66
N LEU A 411 -55.21 2.06 -12.70
CA LEU A 411 -54.89 2.17 -11.26
C LEU A 411 -54.29 0.88 -10.65
N ARG A 412 -53.99 -0.16 -11.45
CA ARG A 412 -53.61 -1.50 -10.93
C ARG A 412 -52.12 -1.85 -11.04
N ASN A 413 -51.29 -1.06 -11.73
CA ASN A 413 -49.92 -1.45 -12.09
C ASN A 413 -48.80 -0.57 -11.51
N VAL A 414 -49.07 0.21 -10.45
CA VAL A 414 -48.00 0.90 -9.73
C VAL A 414 -47.53 -0.02 -8.60
N ALA A 415 -46.27 -0.49 -8.66
CA ALA A 415 -45.67 -1.23 -7.55
C ALA A 415 -45.87 -0.46 -6.24
N PRO A 416 -46.24 -1.13 -5.13
CA PRO A 416 -46.31 -0.46 -3.85
C PRO A 416 -44.93 0.16 -3.49
N PRO A 417 -44.89 1.35 -2.87
CA PRO A 417 -43.66 2.14 -2.68
C PRO A 417 -42.51 1.37 -2.04
N TRP A 418 -42.85 0.49 -1.08
CA TRP A 418 -41.87 -0.33 -0.36
C TRP A 418 -41.13 -1.32 -1.27
N LYS A 419 -41.74 -1.83 -2.35
CA LYS A 419 -41.07 -2.73 -3.30
C LYS A 419 -39.96 -2.01 -4.06
N VAL A 420 -40.21 -0.77 -4.47
CA VAL A 420 -39.22 0.05 -5.20
C VAL A 420 -38.07 0.42 -4.27
N THR A 421 -38.37 0.85 -3.04
CA THR A 421 -37.35 1.16 -2.03
C THR A 421 -36.51 -0.06 -1.68
N LEU A 422 -37.13 -1.23 -1.45
CA LEU A 422 -36.42 -2.47 -1.14
C LEU A 422 -35.52 -2.90 -2.30
N TYR A 423 -36.00 -2.81 -3.54
CA TYR A 423 -35.20 -3.11 -4.72
C TYR A 423 -33.97 -2.19 -4.82
N GLU A 424 -34.11 -0.89 -4.62
CA GLU A 424 -32.98 0.05 -4.66
C GLU A 424 -31.97 -0.19 -3.53
N ILE A 425 -32.42 -0.57 -2.33
CA ILE A 425 -31.53 -0.96 -1.22
C ILE A 425 -30.77 -2.24 -1.55
N LEU A 426 -31.47 -3.30 -1.98
CA LEU A 426 -30.86 -4.59 -2.35
C LEU A 426 -29.88 -4.42 -3.52
N LYS A 427 -30.26 -3.61 -4.51
CA LYS A 427 -29.39 -3.25 -5.63
C LYS A 427 -28.16 -2.47 -5.16
N GLY A 428 -28.30 -1.53 -4.23
CA GLY A 428 -27.18 -0.83 -3.61
C GLY A 428 -26.19 -1.79 -2.93
N PHE A 429 -26.70 -2.66 -2.06
CA PHE A 429 -25.86 -3.68 -1.40
C PHE A 429 -25.28 -4.71 -2.38
N SER A 430 -25.98 -5.07 -3.45
CA SER A 430 -25.46 -5.97 -4.48
C SER A 430 -24.25 -5.37 -5.21
N ARG A 431 -24.34 -4.10 -5.62
CA ARG A 431 -23.23 -3.37 -6.27
C ARG A 431 -22.05 -3.21 -5.34
N LEU A 432 -22.31 -2.85 -4.09
CA LEU A 432 -21.28 -2.76 -3.06
C LEU A 432 -20.61 -4.12 -2.84
N GLY A 433 -21.40 -5.20 -2.74
CA GLY A 433 -20.91 -6.57 -2.55
C GLY A 433 -20.01 -7.06 -3.69
N ILE A 434 -20.35 -6.76 -4.94
CA ILE A 434 -19.49 -7.11 -6.10
C ILE A 434 -18.14 -6.40 -6.00
N ILE A 435 -18.13 -5.10 -5.69
CA ILE A 435 -16.88 -4.35 -5.57
C ILE A 435 -16.07 -4.86 -4.37
N LEU A 436 -16.70 -5.13 -3.23
CA LEU A 436 -16.02 -5.67 -2.05
C LEU A 436 -15.49 -7.09 -2.27
N ALA A 437 -16.18 -7.92 -3.05
CA ALA A 437 -15.67 -9.23 -3.44
C ALA A 437 -14.43 -9.11 -4.34
N TYR A 438 -14.42 -8.15 -5.26
CA TYR A 438 -13.23 -7.83 -6.05
C TYR A 438 -12.08 -7.32 -5.17
N VAL A 439 -12.37 -6.47 -4.18
CA VAL A 439 -11.38 -6.01 -3.18
C VAL A 439 -10.78 -7.19 -2.41
N PHE A 440 -11.62 -8.11 -1.93
CA PHE A 440 -11.17 -9.30 -1.22
C PHE A 440 -10.27 -10.19 -2.10
N LEU A 441 -10.66 -10.38 -3.37
CA LEU A 441 -9.87 -11.13 -4.34
C LEU A 441 -8.49 -10.50 -4.58
N CYS A 442 -8.42 -9.17 -4.75
CA CYS A 442 -7.16 -8.45 -4.97
C CYS A 442 -6.16 -8.59 -3.82
N ASP A 443 -6.65 -8.58 -2.58
CA ASP A 443 -5.77 -8.37 -1.44
C ASP A 443 -5.62 -9.59 -0.52
N ARG A 444 -6.69 -10.31 -0.18
CA ARG A 444 -6.62 -11.47 0.73
C ARG A 444 -6.26 -12.78 0.04
N THR A 445 -6.37 -12.85 -1.29
CA THR A 445 -6.01 -14.07 -2.03
C THR A 445 -4.66 -13.92 -2.73
N THR A 446 -4.06 -15.05 -3.11
CA THR A 446 -2.88 -15.13 -4.00
C THR A 446 -3.26 -15.19 -5.47
N PHE A 447 -4.55 -14.95 -5.80
CA PHE A 447 -5.08 -15.04 -7.16
C PHE A 447 -4.44 -14.03 -8.11
N PHE A 448 -4.25 -12.80 -7.62
CA PHE A 448 -3.52 -11.77 -8.33
C PHE A 448 -2.12 -11.59 -7.74
N MET A 449 -1.18 -11.27 -8.63
CA MET A 449 0.21 -11.06 -8.30
C MET A 449 0.41 -9.76 -7.52
N LYS A 450 1.43 -9.75 -6.65
CA LYS A 450 1.76 -8.60 -5.79
C LYS A 450 3.25 -8.31 -5.86
N GLU A 451 3.63 -7.03 -5.90
CA GLU A 451 5.03 -6.59 -5.90
C GLU A 451 5.30 -5.62 -4.74
N ASN A 452 6.52 -5.66 -4.20
CA ASN A 452 6.99 -4.71 -3.19
C ASN A 452 7.10 -3.31 -3.81
N LYS A 453 6.97 -2.29 -2.96
CA LYS A 453 7.14 -0.90 -3.39
C LYS A 453 8.61 -0.57 -3.62
N SER A 454 8.90 0.07 -4.75
CA SER A 454 10.21 0.63 -5.05
C SER A 454 10.11 2.13 -5.33
N TYR A 455 10.87 2.91 -4.55
CA TYR A 455 10.92 4.37 -4.70
C TYR A 455 12.03 4.77 -5.67
N SER A 456 11.68 5.64 -6.62
CA SER A 456 12.63 6.37 -7.46
C SER A 456 12.08 7.78 -7.70
N HIS A 457 12.97 8.79 -7.70
CA HIS A 457 12.57 10.18 -7.93
C HIS A 457 11.81 10.36 -9.25
N LEU A 458 12.23 9.68 -10.31
CA LEU A 458 11.57 9.76 -11.62
C LEU A 458 10.18 9.11 -11.61
N ASN A 459 10.06 7.94 -10.99
CA ASN A 459 8.78 7.23 -10.86
C ASN A 459 7.77 8.00 -10.00
N PHE A 460 8.25 8.88 -9.12
CA PHE A 460 7.42 9.79 -8.33
C PHE A 460 7.06 11.07 -9.11
N LEU A 461 8.05 11.73 -9.73
CA LEU A 461 7.84 13.03 -10.38
C LEU A 461 7.08 12.95 -11.71
N PHE A 462 7.29 11.91 -12.53
CA PHE A 462 6.62 11.84 -13.84
C PHE A 462 5.09 11.68 -13.73
N PRO A 463 4.54 10.73 -12.93
CA PRO A 463 3.09 10.63 -12.78
C PRO A 463 2.50 11.89 -12.16
N LEU A 464 3.18 12.49 -11.17
CA LEU A 464 2.74 13.73 -10.54
C LEU A 464 2.71 14.89 -11.54
N GLY A 465 3.80 15.11 -12.28
CA GLY A 465 3.89 16.15 -13.30
C GLY A 465 2.85 15.97 -14.40
N TYR A 466 2.62 14.74 -14.86
CA TYR A 466 1.61 14.42 -15.86
C TYR A 466 0.20 14.77 -15.40
N VAL A 467 -0.19 14.36 -14.19
CA VAL A 467 -1.50 14.65 -13.61
C VAL A 467 -1.68 16.16 -13.38
N MET A 468 -0.62 16.85 -12.92
CA MET A 468 -0.66 18.30 -12.71
C MET A 468 -0.82 19.07 -14.03
N LEU A 469 -0.11 18.67 -15.08
CA LEU A 469 -0.23 19.29 -16.40
C LEU A 469 -1.66 19.16 -16.97
N ILE A 470 -2.23 17.95 -16.95
CA ILE A 470 -3.61 17.73 -17.43
C ILE A 470 -4.60 18.59 -16.64
N GLY A 471 -4.44 18.67 -15.31
CA GLY A 471 -5.32 19.47 -14.48
C GLY A 471 -5.25 20.97 -14.78
N LEU A 472 -4.07 21.50 -15.10
CA LEU A 472 -3.86 22.90 -15.45
C LEU A 472 -4.41 23.25 -16.84
N PHE A 473 -4.27 22.36 -17.82
CA PHE A 473 -4.81 22.59 -19.17
C PHE A 473 -6.34 22.65 -19.22
N TRP A 474 -7.03 22.09 -18.23
CA TRP A 474 -8.49 22.01 -18.20
C TRP A 474 -9.17 23.06 -17.32
N ALA A 475 -8.54 24.21 -17.06
CA ALA A 475 -9.10 25.24 -16.18
C ALA A 475 -10.35 25.95 -16.77
N LYS A 476 -11.33 26.27 -15.92
CA LYS A 476 -12.56 27.00 -16.26
C LYS A 476 -12.89 28.06 -15.20
N ASP A 477 -13.67 29.06 -15.59
CA ASP A 477 -14.21 30.04 -14.65
C ASP A 477 -15.41 29.49 -13.88
N SER A 478 -15.41 29.73 -12.58
CA SER A 478 -16.49 29.43 -11.65
C SER A 478 -17.55 30.54 -11.67
N GLU A 479 -18.80 30.16 -11.46
CA GLU A 479 -19.91 31.10 -11.25
C GLU A 479 -19.87 31.73 -9.85
N TYR A 480 -19.10 31.15 -8.92
CA TYR A 480 -19.01 31.61 -7.55
C TYR A 480 -17.76 32.47 -7.34
N THR A 481 -17.97 33.62 -6.71
CA THR A 481 -16.93 34.62 -6.45
C THR A 481 -16.43 34.61 -5.01
N THR A 482 -17.14 33.89 -4.13
CA THR A 482 -16.86 33.89 -2.69
C THR A 482 -15.55 33.21 -2.37
N ILE A 483 -14.87 33.68 -1.31
CA ILE A 483 -13.63 33.05 -0.83
C ILE A 483 -13.87 31.56 -0.50
N LEU A 484 -13.01 30.69 -1.03
CA LEU A 484 -13.03 29.24 -0.76
C LEU A 484 -14.41 28.59 -1.05
N HIS A 485 -14.98 28.93 -2.21
CA HIS A 485 -16.24 28.36 -2.69
C HIS A 485 -16.12 26.86 -3.01
N ARG A 486 -17.26 26.19 -3.21
CA ARG A 486 -17.32 24.73 -3.30
C ARG A 486 -16.43 24.15 -4.40
N ASP A 487 -16.44 24.70 -5.61
CA ASP A 487 -15.64 24.18 -6.72
C ASP A 487 -14.14 24.27 -6.44
N GLN A 488 -13.67 25.35 -5.83
CA GLN A 488 -12.30 25.50 -5.35
C GLN A 488 -11.96 24.51 -4.22
N THR A 489 -12.88 24.26 -3.28
CA THR A 489 -12.63 23.25 -2.23
C THR A 489 -12.55 21.85 -2.77
N ASP A 490 -13.41 21.51 -3.75
CA ASP A 490 -13.40 20.19 -4.39
C ASP A 490 -12.16 20.07 -5.30
N GLU A 491 -11.76 21.12 -6.02
CA GLU A 491 -10.47 21.17 -6.75
C GLU A 491 -9.29 20.89 -5.81
N TRP A 492 -9.25 21.58 -4.66
CA TRP A 492 -8.17 21.43 -3.70
C TRP A 492 -8.09 19.99 -3.17
N LYS A 493 -9.22 19.42 -2.75
CA LYS A 493 -9.29 18.00 -2.36
C LYS A 493 -8.80 17.09 -3.49
N GLY A 494 -9.24 17.33 -4.72
CA GLY A 494 -8.87 16.50 -5.87
C GLY A 494 -7.37 16.39 -6.07
N TRP A 495 -6.67 17.51 -6.21
CA TRP A 495 -5.22 17.48 -6.43
C TRP A 495 -4.46 16.96 -5.21
N MET A 496 -4.91 17.28 -3.98
CA MET A 496 -4.33 16.71 -2.77
C MET A 496 -4.48 15.19 -2.74
N GLN A 497 -5.65 14.67 -3.14
CA GLN A 497 -5.91 13.24 -3.18
C GLN A 497 -5.00 12.54 -4.18
N LEU A 498 -4.86 13.11 -5.39
CA LEU A 498 -4.00 12.55 -6.44
C LEU A 498 -2.53 12.55 -6.01
N PHE A 499 -2.07 13.58 -5.30
CA PHE A 499 -0.73 13.59 -4.71
C PHE A 499 -0.56 12.46 -3.67
N ILE A 500 -1.47 12.35 -2.71
CA ILE A 500 -1.43 11.32 -1.65
C ILE A 500 -1.44 9.92 -2.27
N LEU A 501 -2.22 9.73 -3.33
CA LEU A 501 -2.28 8.52 -4.12
C LEU A 501 -0.90 8.15 -4.69
N VAL A 502 -0.27 9.05 -5.46
CA VAL A 502 1.08 8.80 -6.03
C VAL A 502 2.10 8.55 -4.92
N TYR A 503 2.05 9.31 -3.83
CA TYR A 503 2.92 9.16 -2.66
C TYR A 503 2.85 7.74 -2.05
N HIS A 504 1.66 7.19 -1.86
CA HIS A 504 1.48 5.84 -1.32
C HIS A 504 1.86 4.75 -2.32
N PHE A 505 1.57 4.96 -3.61
CA PHE A 505 1.91 4.02 -4.67
C PHE A 505 3.43 3.84 -4.80
N THR A 506 4.20 4.93 -4.85
CA THR A 506 5.66 4.87 -5.01
C THR A 506 6.43 4.59 -3.71
N GLY A 507 5.75 4.56 -2.56
CA GLY A 507 6.43 4.40 -1.26
C GLY A 507 7.32 5.59 -0.87
N ALA A 508 6.94 6.82 -1.23
CA ALA A 508 7.77 8.01 -1.04
C ALA A 508 7.92 8.47 0.43
N SER A 509 7.43 7.70 1.40
CA SER A 509 7.55 7.95 2.85
C SER A 509 8.98 7.87 3.38
N GLN A 510 9.90 7.31 2.58
CA GLN A 510 11.34 7.25 2.88
C GLN A 510 12.00 8.63 2.72
N VAL A 511 11.47 9.49 1.85
CA VAL A 511 11.99 10.84 1.62
C VAL A 511 11.29 11.83 2.56
N LEU A 512 12.05 12.36 3.53
CA LEU A 512 11.51 13.16 4.62
C LEU A 512 10.76 14.44 4.17
N PRO A 513 11.28 15.28 3.23
CA PRO A 513 10.53 16.43 2.75
C PRO A 513 9.19 16.08 2.10
N VAL A 514 9.15 15.00 1.32
CA VAL A 514 7.93 14.51 0.66
C VAL A 514 6.92 14.01 1.69
N TYR A 515 7.40 13.27 2.70
CA TYR A 515 6.59 12.83 3.83
C TYR A 515 5.95 14.03 4.55
N MET A 516 6.73 15.07 4.88
CA MET A 516 6.22 16.26 5.58
C MET A 516 5.21 17.04 4.74
N PHE A 517 5.43 17.14 3.42
CA PHE A 517 4.46 17.74 2.52
C PHE A 517 3.16 16.94 2.47
N ALA A 518 3.22 15.61 2.33
CA ALA A 518 2.04 14.74 2.38
C ALA A 518 1.28 14.91 3.71
N ARG A 519 2.00 15.05 4.84
CA ARG A 519 1.40 15.34 6.15
C ARG A 519 0.68 16.69 6.16
N CYS A 520 1.27 17.73 5.59
CA CYS A 520 0.62 19.04 5.44
C CYS A 520 -0.69 18.96 4.63
N LEU A 521 -0.77 18.09 3.61
CA LEU A 521 -2.01 17.86 2.85
C LEU A 521 -3.09 17.17 3.71
N VAL A 522 -2.72 16.21 4.55
CA VAL A 522 -3.67 15.58 5.49
C VAL A 522 -4.23 16.60 6.48
N THR A 523 -3.38 17.48 7.02
CA THR A 523 -3.80 18.61 7.87
C THR A 523 -4.73 19.57 7.11
N SER A 524 -4.43 19.86 5.84
CA SER A 524 -5.27 20.68 4.96
C SER A 524 -6.66 20.07 4.75
N TYR A 525 -6.74 18.75 4.60
CA TYR A 525 -7.99 18.02 4.52
C TYR A 525 -8.85 18.17 5.78
N MET A 526 -8.23 18.02 6.95
CA MET A 526 -8.90 18.18 8.25
C MET A 526 -9.39 19.62 8.45
N PHE A 527 -8.54 20.60 8.10
CA PHE A 527 -8.87 22.02 8.10
C PHE A 527 -10.10 22.30 7.24
N LEU A 528 -10.11 21.79 6.00
CA LEU A 528 -11.18 22.03 5.04
C LEU A 528 -12.50 21.36 5.44
N SER A 529 -12.42 20.16 6.02
CA SER A 529 -13.57 19.46 6.59
C SER A 529 -14.20 20.26 7.73
N ALA A 530 -13.39 20.79 8.64
CA ALA A 530 -13.86 21.62 9.75
C ALA A 530 -14.44 22.96 9.27
N TYR A 531 -13.74 23.65 8.35
CA TYR A 531 -14.20 24.90 7.73
C TYR A 531 -15.59 24.74 7.08
N GLY A 532 -15.75 23.75 6.19
CA GLY A 532 -16.99 23.57 5.45
C GLY A 532 -18.17 23.17 6.33
N ASN A 533 -17.95 22.28 7.30
CA ASN A 533 -19.00 21.87 8.24
C ASN A 533 -19.40 23.01 9.20
N PHE A 534 -18.43 23.81 9.67
CA PHE A 534 -18.74 24.97 10.50
C PHE A 534 -19.52 26.03 9.73
N LEU A 535 -19.12 26.37 8.50
CA LEU A 535 -19.81 27.38 7.70
C LEU A 535 -21.25 26.95 7.36
N TYR A 536 -21.45 25.65 7.09
CA TYR A 536 -22.80 25.09 6.94
C TYR A 536 -23.64 25.29 8.20
N SER A 537 -23.13 24.89 9.37
CA SER A 537 -23.85 25.03 10.64
C SER A 537 -24.09 26.49 11.02
N TRP A 538 -23.16 27.38 10.71
CA TRP A 538 -23.27 28.82 10.94
C TRP A 538 -24.40 29.46 10.12
N ASN A 539 -24.48 29.11 8.83
CA ASN A 539 -25.45 29.67 7.89
C ASN A 539 -26.85 29.06 8.04
N THR A 540 -26.94 27.74 8.21
CA THR A 540 -28.24 27.02 8.31
C THR A 540 -28.79 26.99 9.73
N GLY A 541 -27.91 27.00 10.74
CA GLY A 541 -28.27 26.80 12.13
C GLY A 541 -28.72 25.38 12.49
N ASP A 542 -28.51 24.41 11.60
CA ASP A 542 -28.94 23.02 11.77
C ASP A 542 -27.93 22.21 12.60
N TYR A 543 -28.26 22.00 13.88
CA TYR A 543 -27.58 21.07 14.79
C TYR A 543 -28.44 19.83 15.09
N SER A 544 -29.21 19.36 14.11
CA SER A 544 -30.04 18.17 14.28
C SER A 544 -29.21 16.90 14.43
N VAL A 545 -29.74 15.95 15.21
CA VAL A 545 -29.20 14.58 15.32
C VAL A 545 -29.16 13.91 13.94
N HIS A 546 -30.15 14.19 13.09
CA HIS A 546 -30.20 13.72 11.71
C HIS A 546 -28.96 14.16 10.90
N ARG A 547 -28.57 15.45 10.98
CA ARG A 547 -27.39 15.97 10.29
C ARG A 547 -26.12 15.27 10.77
N TYR A 548 -25.97 15.09 12.08
CA TYR A 548 -24.82 14.39 12.66
C TYR A 548 -24.69 12.97 12.11
N PHE A 549 -25.75 12.16 12.19
CA PHE A 549 -25.73 10.78 11.68
C PHE A 549 -25.54 10.73 10.16
N THR A 550 -26.10 11.67 9.41
CA THR A 550 -25.90 11.74 7.94
C THR A 550 -24.41 11.86 7.59
N VAL A 551 -23.68 12.75 8.26
CA VAL A 551 -22.25 12.97 8.01
C VAL A 551 -21.40 11.80 8.52
N VAL A 552 -21.67 11.33 9.75
CA VAL A 552 -20.91 10.22 10.36
C VAL A 552 -21.09 8.92 9.57
N VAL A 553 -22.31 8.59 9.17
CA VAL A 553 -22.56 7.39 8.34
C VAL A 553 -21.90 7.55 6.98
N ARG A 554 -21.93 8.73 6.36
CA ARG A 554 -21.27 8.96 5.06
C ARG A 554 -19.76 8.74 5.14
N TYR A 555 -19.10 9.17 6.23
CA TYR A 555 -17.66 8.93 6.40
C TYR A 555 -17.34 7.45 6.64
N ASN A 556 -18.18 6.74 7.38
CA ASN A 556 -17.82 5.43 7.94
C ASN A 556 -18.39 4.23 7.19
N LEU A 557 -19.44 4.40 6.38
CA LEU A 557 -20.16 3.28 5.76
C LEU A 557 -19.23 2.36 4.96
N LEU A 558 -18.37 2.91 4.11
CA LEU A 558 -17.43 2.12 3.30
C LEU A 558 -16.43 1.38 4.18
N VAL A 559 -15.84 2.07 5.16
CA VAL A 559 -14.82 1.49 6.04
C VAL A 559 -15.40 0.36 6.90
N ILE A 560 -16.59 0.53 7.46
CA ILE A 560 -17.25 -0.53 8.24
C ILE A 560 -17.47 -1.78 7.38
N CYS A 561 -17.95 -1.60 6.14
CA CYS A 561 -18.10 -2.72 5.20
C CYS A 561 -16.77 -3.40 4.87
N LEU A 562 -15.70 -2.62 4.68
CA LEU A 562 -14.35 -3.17 4.44
C LEU A 562 -13.82 -3.92 5.66
N CYS A 563 -13.96 -3.39 6.88
CA CYS A 563 -13.55 -4.08 8.10
C CYS A 563 -14.22 -5.46 8.23
N MET A 564 -15.51 -5.57 7.89
CA MET A 564 -16.24 -6.85 7.92
C MET A 564 -15.76 -7.85 6.85
N VAL A 565 -15.54 -7.38 5.61
CA VAL A 565 -15.12 -8.24 4.50
C VAL A 565 -13.64 -8.63 4.59
N MET A 566 -12.79 -7.71 5.03
CA MET A 566 -11.34 -7.88 5.09
C MET A 566 -10.85 -8.46 6.42
N ASN A 567 -11.72 -8.53 7.43
CA ASN A 567 -11.37 -8.84 8.82
C ASN A 567 -10.19 -7.98 9.32
N SER A 568 -10.31 -6.67 9.13
CA SER A 568 -9.28 -5.69 9.46
C SER A 568 -9.76 -4.69 10.50
N TYR A 569 -8.82 -4.16 11.28
CA TYR A 569 -9.09 -3.14 12.30
C TYR A 569 -9.53 -1.82 11.66
N TYR A 570 -10.44 -1.12 12.32
CA TYR A 570 -10.91 0.21 11.90
C TYR A 570 -9.75 1.21 11.76
N GLN A 571 -8.71 1.05 12.57
CA GLN A 571 -7.52 1.91 12.56
C GLN A 571 -6.63 1.78 11.33
N LEU A 572 -6.74 0.69 10.57
CA LEU A 572 -6.00 0.53 9.30
C LEU A 572 -6.29 1.74 8.38
N TYR A 573 -7.54 2.20 8.39
CA TYR A 573 -8.02 3.36 7.63
C TYR A 573 -7.97 4.65 8.45
N TYR A 574 -6.88 4.89 9.19
CA TYR A 574 -6.73 5.89 10.26
C TYR A 574 -7.31 7.30 9.98
N PHE A 575 -7.33 7.75 8.72
CA PHE A 575 -7.89 9.04 8.34
C PHE A 575 -9.39 9.15 8.62
N VAL A 576 -10.16 8.08 8.42
CA VAL A 576 -11.62 8.05 8.62
C VAL A 576 -12.02 8.13 10.11
N PRO A 577 -11.41 7.35 11.02
CA PRO A 577 -11.54 7.55 12.46
C PRO A 577 -11.18 8.98 12.89
N LEU A 578 -10.08 9.52 12.34
CA LEU A 578 -9.58 10.84 12.72
C LEU A 578 -10.54 11.97 12.31
N VAL A 579 -11.02 11.98 11.06
CA VAL A 579 -11.98 13.00 10.59
C VAL A 579 -13.33 12.87 11.30
N THR A 580 -13.78 11.65 11.59
CA THR A 580 -15.01 11.39 12.34
C THR A 580 -14.89 11.93 13.77
N PHE A 581 -13.79 11.62 14.46
CA PHE A 581 -13.53 12.12 15.81
C PHE A 581 -13.57 13.65 15.86
N TRP A 582 -12.80 14.32 15.01
CA TRP A 582 -12.74 15.78 15.03
C TRP A 582 -14.03 16.44 14.59
N TYR A 583 -14.76 15.85 13.63
CA TYR A 583 -16.11 16.31 13.27
C TYR A 583 -17.06 16.23 14.47
N SER A 584 -17.06 15.10 15.20
CA SER A 584 -17.90 14.93 16.39
C SER A 584 -17.58 15.91 17.50
N ILE A 585 -16.30 16.15 17.78
CA ILE A 585 -15.88 17.15 18.77
C ILE A 585 -16.30 18.56 18.33
N MET A 586 -16.06 18.96 17.07
CA MET A 586 -16.47 20.28 16.56
C MET A 586 -17.98 20.46 16.61
N PHE A 587 -18.74 19.45 16.16
CA PHE A 587 -20.20 19.48 16.17
C PHE A 587 -20.73 19.65 17.60
N LEU A 588 -20.18 18.90 18.56
CA LEU A 588 -20.55 19.00 19.96
C LEU A 588 -20.21 20.38 20.55
N THR A 589 -19.00 20.91 20.32
CA THR A 589 -18.59 22.23 20.80
C THR A 589 -19.54 23.34 20.31
N CYS A 590 -19.98 23.27 19.06
CA CYS A 590 -20.93 24.24 18.49
C CYS A 590 -22.38 24.02 18.98
N ALA A 591 -22.78 22.77 19.19
CA ALA A 591 -24.14 22.40 19.59
C ALA A 591 -24.44 22.64 21.09
N ILE A 592 -23.41 22.56 21.96
CA ILE A 592 -23.52 22.87 23.40
C ILE A 592 -24.07 24.28 23.57
N TRP A 593 -24.96 24.48 24.53
CA TRP A 593 -25.56 25.80 24.78
C TRP A 593 -24.50 26.81 25.30
N PRO A 594 -24.52 28.10 24.89
CA PRO A 594 -25.42 28.74 23.94
C PRO A 594 -25.05 28.46 22.47
N ARG A 595 -26.06 28.22 21.62
CA ARG A 595 -25.88 27.97 20.18
C ARG A 595 -25.67 29.29 19.44
N VAL A 596 -24.55 29.40 18.73
CA VAL A 596 -24.14 30.63 18.03
C VAL A 596 -24.24 30.41 16.53
N ASN A 597 -25.19 31.09 15.89
CA ASN A 597 -25.45 31.05 14.45
C ASN A 597 -25.52 32.47 13.89
N LYS A 598 -25.55 32.62 12.56
CA LYS A 598 -25.70 33.91 11.88
C LYS A 598 -26.85 34.75 12.46
N GLN A 599 -28.05 34.18 12.57
CA GLN A 599 -29.24 34.85 13.11
C GLN A 599 -29.09 35.27 14.58
N THR A 600 -28.44 34.44 15.41
CA THR A 600 -28.21 34.74 16.84
C THR A 600 -27.25 35.92 16.99
N VAL A 601 -26.23 35.99 16.14
CA VAL A 601 -25.19 37.02 16.17
C VAL A 601 -25.65 38.35 15.57
N GLU A 602 -26.57 38.31 14.61
CA GLU A 602 -27.29 39.50 14.13
C GLU A 602 -28.15 40.11 15.24
N LYS A 603 -28.83 39.29 16.05
CA LYS A 603 -29.61 39.76 17.20
C LYS A 603 -28.73 40.25 18.36
N ASN A 604 -27.68 39.51 18.71
CA ASN A 604 -26.79 39.81 19.83
C ASN A 604 -25.31 39.60 19.43
N PRO A 605 -24.56 40.68 19.12
CA PRO A 605 -23.18 40.55 18.66
C PRO A 605 -22.23 39.98 19.73
N LYS A 606 -22.56 40.16 21.02
CA LYS A 606 -21.78 39.61 22.15
C LYS A 606 -21.73 38.07 22.13
N CYS A 607 -22.64 37.40 21.43
CA CYS A 607 -22.67 35.94 21.37
C CYS A 607 -21.43 35.32 20.71
N ILE A 608 -20.69 36.07 19.88
CA ILE A 608 -19.42 35.61 19.29
C ILE A 608 -18.38 35.28 20.37
N TRP A 609 -18.34 36.05 21.47
CA TRP A 609 -17.40 35.82 22.56
C TRP A 609 -17.60 34.46 23.24
N TYR A 610 -18.84 33.97 23.33
CA TYR A 610 -19.10 32.61 23.84
C TYR A 610 -18.53 31.54 22.92
N LEU A 611 -18.58 31.74 21.60
CA LEU A 611 -17.98 30.82 20.64
C LEU A 611 -16.44 30.83 20.74
N ILE A 612 -15.83 32.01 20.84
CA ILE A 612 -14.38 32.14 21.06
C ILE A 612 -13.96 31.45 22.37
N ALA A 613 -14.69 31.68 23.46
CA ALA A 613 -14.42 31.05 24.75
C ALA A 613 -14.49 29.51 24.66
N LYS A 614 -15.46 28.97 23.92
CA LYS A 614 -15.56 27.52 23.67
C LYS A 614 -14.39 26.96 22.89
N LEU A 615 -13.90 27.68 21.89
CA LEU A 615 -12.73 27.27 21.10
C LEU A 615 -11.44 27.32 21.93
N VAL A 616 -11.26 28.37 22.75
CA VAL A 616 -10.13 28.47 23.68
C VAL A 616 -10.15 27.32 24.70
N MET A 617 -11.33 27.04 25.28
CA MET A 617 -11.51 25.89 26.18
C MET A 617 -11.15 24.57 25.49
N LEU A 618 -11.54 24.40 24.23
CA LEU A 618 -11.21 23.20 23.48
C LEU A 618 -9.70 23.07 23.18
N ILE A 619 -9.02 24.17 22.88
CA ILE A 619 -7.55 24.20 22.73
C ILE A 619 -6.90 23.75 24.04
N ILE A 620 -7.31 24.33 25.17
CA ILE A 620 -6.80 23.97 26.50
C ILE A 620 -7.02 22.47 26.76
N LEU A 621 -8.24 21.97 26.54
CA LEU A 621 -8.57 20.56 26.74
C LEU A 621 -7.72 19.63 25.87
N THR A 622 -7.51 20.00 24.60
CA THR A 622 -6.68 19.25 23.66
C THR A 622 -5.22 19.22 24.09
N THR A 623 -4.67 20.36 24.55
CA THR A 623 -3.30 20.45 25.05
C THR A 623 -3.11 19.63 26.32
N LEU A 624 -4.04 19.70 27.28
CA LEU A 624 -4.02 18.88 28.50
C LEU A 624 -4.08 17.39 28.17
N LEU A 625 -4.96 17.00 27.25
CA LEU A 625 -5.12 15.60 26.83
C LEU A 625 -3.85 15.06 26.14
N HIS A 626 -3.10 15.90 25.41
CA HIS A 626 -1.80 15.50 24.86
C HIS A 626 -0.74 15.31 25.94
N HIS A 627 -0.67 16.22 26.91
CA HIS A 627 0.34 16.20 27.96
C HIS A 627 0.15 15.03 28.94
N TYR A 628 -1.09 14.71 29.30
CA TYR A 628 -1.40 13.64 30.24
C TYR A 628 -1.66 12.30 29.54
N GLU A 629 -0.59 11.58 29.23
CA GLU A 629 -0.66 10.30 28.50
C GLU A 629 -1.53 9.25 29.20
N ASN A 630 -1.48 9.19 30.53
CA ASN A 630 -2.29 8.26 31.32
C ASN A 630 -3.80 8.52 31.18
N VAL A 631 -4.19 9.79 31.06
CA VAL A 631 -5.60 10.18 30.86
C VAL A 631 -6.03 9.81 29.45
N PHE A 632 -5.18 10.08 28.45
CA PHE A 632 -5.42 9.65 27.07
C PHE A 632 -5.63 8.14 26.98
N GLY A 633 -4.71 7.36 27.54
CA GLY A 633 -4.80 5.90 27.56
C GLY A 633 -6.09 5.40 28.18
N LYS A 634 -6.50 5.93 29.34
CA LYS A 634 -7.74 5.54 30.03
C LYS A 634 -9.01 5.89 29.26
N ILE A 635 -9.08 7.07 28.63
CA ILE A 635 -10.26 7.51 27.87
C ILE A 635 -10.48 6.63 26.65
N PHE A 636 -9.43 6.39 25.86
CA PHE A 636 -9.54 5.68 24.59
C PHE A 636 -9.45 4.15 24.73
N SER A 637 -8.99 3.64 25.89
CA SER A 637 -9.06 2.21 26.24
C SER A 637 -10.34 1.86 27.01
N PHE A 638 -11.31 2.78 27.09
CA PHE A 638 -12.60 2.50 27.73
C PHE A 638 -13.34 1.40 26.95
N GLY A 639 -13.76 0.34 27.64
CA GLY A 639 -14.22 -0.93 27.03
C GLY A 639 -15.16 -0.80 25.81
N PRO A 640 -16.27 -0.04 25.89
CA PRO A 640 -17.19 0.17 24.77
C PRO A 640 -16.56 0.79 23.51
N ILE A 641 -15.47 1.55 23.66
CA ILE A 641 -14.88 2.37 22.61
C ILE A 641 -13.49 1.85 22.19
N LYS A 642 -12.85 1.03 23.03
CA LYS A 642 -11.58 0.33 22.78
C LYS A 642 -11.50 -0.30 21.37
N PRO A 643 -12.53 -0.99 20.84
CA PRO A 643 -12.50 -1.59 19.49
C PRO A 643 -12.23 -0.61 18.35
N PHE A 644 -12.61 0.66 18.51
CA PHE A 644 -12.42 1.67 17.48
C PHE A 644 -11.02 2.28 17.51
N PHE A 645 -10.31 2.15 18.64
CA PHE A 645 -9.08 2.90 18.92
C PHE A 645 -7.85 2.04 19.26
N VAL A 646 -7.99 0.71 19.29
CA VAL A 646 -6.91 -0.21 19.68
C VAL A 646 -6.75 -1.34 18.66
N GLN A 647 -5.49 -1.69 18.35
CA GLN A 647 -5.11 -2.82 17.49
C GLN A 647 -4.89 -4.12 18.30
N ASN A 648 -4.56 -5.23 17.63
CA ASN A 648 -4.31 -6.54 18.27
C ASN A 648 -3.32 -6.51 19.43
N ASP A 649 -2.28 -5.68 19.35
CA ASP A 649 -1.22 -5.65 20.37
C ASP A 649 -1.68 -4.97 21.66
N ASN A 650 -2.97 -4.62 21.76
CA ASN A 650 -3.56 -3.81 22.83
C ASN A 650 -2.85 -2.45 23.02
N THR A 651 -2.06 -2.00 22.03
CA THR A 651 -1.33 -0.74 22.08
C THR A 651 -2.17 0.40 21.52
N ILE A 652 -2.13 1.54 22.22
CA ILE A 652 -2.84 2.78 21.84
C ILE A 652 -1.91 3.79 21.14
N ASN A 653 -0.64 3.41 20.96
CA ASN A 653 0.43 4.29 20.53
C ASN A 653 0.17 4.83 19.12
N ASP A 654 -0.33 3.99 18.22
CA ASP A 654 -0.66 4.39 16.85
C ASP A 654 -1.75 5.46 16.81
N TRP A 655 -2.85 5.25 17.55
CA TRP A 655 -3.91 6.25 17.67
C TRP A 655 -3.39 7.57 18.21
N LYS A 656 -2.66 7.50 19.33
CA LYS A 656 -2.08 8.67 20.00
C LYS A 656 -1.14 9.41 19.07
N PHE A 657 -0.29 8.70 18.34
CA PHE A 657 0.63 9.27 17.37
C PHE A 657 -0.14 10.03 16.27
N ARG A 658 -1.13 9.39 15.63
CA ARG A 658 -1.93 10.01 14.56
C ARG A 658 -2.74 11.21 15.05
N TRP A 659 -3.37 11.08 16.22
CA TRP A 659 -4.14 12.16 16.85
C TRP A 659 -3.26 13.35 17.24
N SER A 660 -2.08 13.08 17.81
CA SER A 660 -1.10 14.09 18.24
C SER A 660 -0.65 14.99 17.08
N LEU A 661 -0.43 14.40 15.89
CA LEU A 661 0.04 15.15 14.73
C LEU A 661 -0.96 16.22 14.24
N ASP A 662 -2.26 15.93 14.28
CA ASP A 662 -3.33 16.78 13.73
C ASP A 662 -4.19 17.47 14.80
N ARG A 663 -3.66 17.61 16.01
CA ARG A 663 -4.44 18.03 17.19
C ARG A 663 -5.12 19.41 17.08
N TYR A 664 -4.54 20.33 16.30
CA TYR A 664 -5.08 21.69 16.13
C TYR A 664 -5.70 21.93 14.75
N SER A 665 -5.55 21.01 13.80
CA SER A 665 -5.88 21.19 12.39
C SER A 665 -7.35 21.62 12.18
N SER A 666 -8.27 20.93 12.84
CA SER A 666 -9.71 21.21 12.77
C SER A 666 -10.09 22.52 13.45
N ILE A 667 -9.45 22.85 14.57
CA ILE A 667 -9.69 24.10 15.31
C ILE A 667 -9.25 25.30 14.46
N CYS A 668 -8.08 25.21 13.81
CA CYS A 668 -7.60 26.22 12.86
C CYS A 668 -8.60 26.44 11.71
N GLY A 669 -9.22 25.37 11.19
CA GLY A 669 -10.27 25.46 10.16
C GLY A 669 -11.48 26.26 10.60
N VAL A 670 -11.95 26.04 11.83
CA VAL A 670 -13.07 26.80 12.43
C VAL A 670 -12.67 28.25 12.71
N LEU A 671 -11.47 28.49 13.23
CA LEU A 671 -10.95 29.84 13.48
C LEU A 671 -10.83 30.65 12.18
N PHE A 672 -10.37 30.02 11.09
CA PHE A 672 -10.34 30.67 9.78
C PHE A 672 -11.74 30.93 9.23
N ALA A 673 -12.68 30.00 9.40
CA ALA A 673 -14.08 30.23 9.03
C ALA A 673 -14.69 31.41 9.79
N LEU A 674 -14.38 31.53 11.09
CA LEU A 674 -14.77 32.68 11.91
C LEU A 674 -14.13 33.98 11.42
N PHE A 675 -12.85 33.96 11.06
CA PHE A 675 -12.17 35.10 10.45
C PHE A 675 -12.88 35.56 9.18
N VAL A 676 -13.24 34.64 8.27
CA VAL A 676 -13.98 34.97 7.04
C VAL A 676 -15.35 35.59 7.36
N VAL A 677 -16.11 35.00 8.28
CA VAL A 677 -17.43 35.51 8.70
C VAL A 677 -17.33 36.92 9.29
N LEU A 678 -16.35 37.17 10.16
CA LEU A 678 -16.11 38.50 10.73
C LEU A 678 -15.64 39.49 9.67
N GLY A 679 -14.80 39.05 8.73
CA GLY A 679 -14.33 39.84 7.60
C GLY A 679 -15.47 40.33 6.71
N HIS A 680 -16.46 39.48 6.42
CA HIS A 680 -17.69 39.89 5.72
C HIS A 680 -18.53 40.86 6.56
N LYS A 681 -18.70 40.60 7.87
CA LYS A 681 -19.49 41.46 8.76
C LYS A 681 -18.95 42.89 8.87
N TYR A 682 -17.63 43.03 8.98
CA TYR A 682 -16.95 44.33 9.09
C TYR A 682 -16.57 44.93 7.72
N LYS A 683 -16.99 44.32 6.61
CA LYS A 683 -16.71 44.76 5.23
C LYS A 683 -15.21 44.87 4.89
N TYR A 684 -14.36 44.10 5.56
CA TYR A 684 -12.93 44.00 5.23
C TYR A 684 -12.69 43.09 4.02
N ILE A 685 -13.52 42.06 3.85
CA ILE A 685 -13.47 41.14 2.71
C ILE A 685 -14.55 41.55 1.71
N ASP A 686 -14.15 41.79 0.45
CA ASP A 686 -15.05 42.05 -0.67
C ASP A 686 -14.89 40.95 -1.73
N ASP A 687 -15.85 40.02 -1.73
CA ASP A 687 -15.90 38.87 -2.62
C ASP A 687 -17.10 38.88 -3.56
N GLY A 688 -17.81 40.02 -3.65
CA GLY A 688 -19.02 40.17 -4.45
C GLY A 688 -18.80 40.44 -5.94
N THR A 689 -17.58 40.79 -6.36
CA THR A 689 -17.27 41.08 -7.78
C THR A 689 -16.05 40.31 -8.29
N ASN A 690 -16.04 39.98 -9.58
CA ASN A 690 -14.97 39.19 -10.22
C ASN A 690 -13.67 39.97 -10.43
N GLU A 691 -13.77 41.30 -10.57
CA GLU A 691 -12.62 42.14 -10.90
C GLU A 691 -11.91 42.70 -9.66
N SER A 692 -12.59 42.81 -8.51
CA SER A 692 -11.99 43.35 -7.31
C SER A 692 -11.05 42.35 -6.62
N SER A 693 -9.94 42.85 -6.09
CA SER A 693 -9.13 42.16 -5.10
C SER A 693 -9.96 41.83 -3.85
N LEU A 694 -9.54 40.81 -3.09
CA LEU A 694 -10.22 40.37 -1.87
C LEU A 694 -10.30 41.48 -0.79
N PHE A 695 -9.28 42.34 -0.75
CA PHE A 695 -9.17 43.47 0.17
C PHE A 695 -9.20 44.78 -0.62
N LYS A 696 -9.98 45.75 -0.15
CA LYS A 696 -10.11 47.08 -0.79
C LYS A 696 -8.83 47.93 -0.75
N SER A 697 -7.91 47.62 0.16
CA SER A 697 -6.66 48.36 0.33
C SER A 697 -5.52 47.61 -0.35
N ASP A 698 -4.88 48.26 -1.31
CA ASP A 698 -3.72 47.71 -2.03
C ASP A 698 -2.54 47.41 -1.09
N ALA A 699 -2.37 48.22 -0.03
CA ALA A 699 -1.36 47.95 0.99
C ALA A 699 -1.62 46.63 1.72
N VAL A 700 -2.88 46.35 2.08
CA VAL A 700 -3.27 45.09 2.73
C VAL A 700 -3.07 43.93 1.75
N PHE A 701 -3.44 44.10 0.47
CA PHE A 701 -3.21 43.11 -0.57
C PHE A 701 -1.74 42.70 -0.68
N TRP A 702 -0.82 43.66 -0.82
CA TRP A 702 0.61 43.37 -0.96
C TRP A 702 1.23 42.80 0.31
N VAL A 703 0.87 43.33 1.49
CA VAL A 703 1.35 42.79 2.78
C VAL A 703 0.86 41.36 2.99
N THR A 704 -0.43 41.07 2.76
CA THR A 704 -0.96 39.71 2.89
C THR A 704 -0.33 38.77 1.86
N SER A 705 -0.08 39.24 0.63
CA SER A 705 0.64 38.46 -0.39
C SER A 705 2.05 38.09 0.06
N LEU A 706 2.83 39.06 0.56
CA LEU A 706 4.21 38.84 1.03
C LEU A 706 4.25 37.87 2.21
N VAL A 707 3.35 38.05 3.20
CA VAL A 707 3.24 37.16 4.36
C VAL A 707 2.83 35.74 3.93
N SER A 708 1.94 35.61 2.96
CA SER A 708 1.49 34.30 2.47
C SER A 708 2.57 33.54 1.71
N VAL A 709 3.35 34.23 0.88
CA VAL A 709 4.53 33.65 0.22
C VAL A 709 5.60 33.29 1.25
N GLY A 710 5.87 34.20 2.18
CA GLY A 710 6.81 33.99 3.27
C GLY A 710 6.43 32.81 4.17
N SER A 711 5.15 32.57 4.43
CA SER A 711 4.69 31.44 5.25
C SER A 711 4.90 30.09 4.56
N ILE A 712 4.65 30.01 3.24
CA ILE A 712 4.91 28.80 2.45
C ILE A 712 6.42 28.53 2.33
N VAL A 713 7.20 29.56 1.95
CA VAL A 713 8.66 29.43 1.81
C VAL A 713 9.31 29.11 3.15
N GLY A 714 8.90 29.77 4.23
CA GLY A 714 9.37 29.49 5.58
C GLY A 714 9.10 28.05 6.02
N TYR A 715 7.90 27.52 5.74
CA TYR A 715 7.58 26.13 6.02
C TYR A 715 8.46 25.16 5.21
N ILE A 716 8.68 25.43 3.92
CA ILE A 716 9.57 24.63 3.07
C ILE A 716 10.99 24.61 3.62
N ILE A 717 11.52 25.77 4.04
CA ILE A 717 12.86 25.87 4.65
C ILE A 717 12.92 25.01 5.91
N VAL A 718 11.94 25.13 6.82
CA VAL A 718 11.88 24.31 8.05
C VAL A 718 11.86 22.81 7.74
N VAL A 719 11.08 22.40 6.72
CA VAL A 719 10.99 20.99 6.32
C VAL A 719 12.30 20.46 5.74
N VAL A 720 12.98 21.25 4.91
CA VAL A 720 14.25 20.85 4.28
C VAL A 720 15.41 20.85 5.29
N MET A 721 15.39 21.75 6.26
CA MET A 721 16.39 21.82 7.34
C MET A 721 16.19 20.74 8.43
N CYS A 722 15.08 20.01 8.40
CA CYS A 722 14.77 19.02 9.42
C CYS A 722 15.45 17.67 9.11
N SER A 723 16.25 17.16 10.05
CA SER A 723 17.07 15.94 9.83
C SER A 723 16.37 14.64 10.24
N PHE A 724 15.52 14.67 11.28
CA PHE A 724 14.92 13.46 11.86
C PHE A 724 13.38 13.52 11.89
N LYS A 725 12.74 12.41 11.50
CA LYS A 725 11.27 12.28 11.45
C LYS A 725 10.58 12.69 12.74
N GLU A 726 11.12 12.31 13.89
CA GLU A 726 10.54 12.62 15.21
C GLU A 726 10.49 14.12 15.49
N GLN A 727 11.58 14.83 15.22
CA GLN A 727 11.67 16.29 15.41
C GLN A 727 10.69 17.02 14.49
N CYS A 728 10.62 16.63 13.21
CA CYS A 728 9.70 17.27 12.26
C CYS A 728 8.24 17.03 12.65
N ASN A 729 7.91 15.81 13.11
CA ASN A 729 6.57 15.44 13.57
C ASN A 729 6.14 16.26 14.80
N ALA A 730 7.05 16.56 15.73
CA ALA A 730 6.76 17.40 16.89
C ALA A 730 6.40 18.84 16.48
N ILE A 731 7.18 19.42 15.57
CA ILE A 731 6.99 20.80 15.08
C ILE A 731 5.74 20.90 14.18
N HIS A 732 5.44 19.86 13.40
CA HIS A 732 4.35 19.83 12.41
C HIS A 732 3.01 20.33 12.96
N SER A 733 2.60 19.83 14.14
CA SER A 733 1.29 20.17 14.72
C SER A 733 1.11 21.67 14.99
N TYR A 734 2.20 22.42 15.17
CA TYR A 734 2.20 23.87 15.36
C TYR A 734 2.46 24.63 14.06
N ALA A 735 3.28 24.09 13.15
CA ALA A 735 3.70 24.81 11.94
C ALA A 735 2.75 24.61 10.74
N ALA A 736 1.97 23.54 10.69
CA ALA A 736 1.23 23.13 9.49
C ALA A 736 0.16 24.15 9.03
N PHE A 737 -0.38 24.99 9.92
CA PHE A 737 -1.42 25.95 9.54
C PHE A 737 -0.89 27.15 8.74
N PHE A 738 0.39 27.51 8.89
CA PHE A 738 1.02 28.64 8.19
C PHE A 738 1.00 28.49 6.65
N PRO A 739 1.47 27.37 6.06
CA PRO A 739 1.38 27.17 4.61
C PRO A 739 -0.06 27.01 4.12
N ILE A 740 -0.97 26.47 4.94
CA ILE A 740 -2.39 26.29 4.58
C ILE A 740 -3.07 27.65 4.41
N ILE A 741 -2.92 28.55 5.38
CA ILE A 741 -3.49 29.90 5.31
C ILE A 741 -2.82 30.70 4.19
N GLY A 742 -1.49 30.57 4.03
CA GLY A 742 -0.76 31.20 2.92
C GLY A 742 -1.28 30.76 1.55
N TYR A 743 -1.52 29.46 1.36
CA TYR A 743 -2.09 28.92 0.13
C TYR A 743 -3.50 29.47 -0.15
N ILE A 744 -4.36 29.52 0.88
CA ILE A 744 -5.72 30.07 0.74
C ILE A 744 -5.68 31.53 0.29
N PHE A 745 -4.84 32.36 0.90
CA PHE A 745 -4.75 33.76 0.51
C PHE A 745 -4.19 33.92 -0.91
N ILE A 746 -3.08 33.26 -1.27
CA ILE A 746 -2.53 33.34 -2.64
C ILE A 746 -3.59 32.97 -3.69
N ARG A 747 -4.40 31.95 -3.41
CA ARG A 747 -5.45 31.48 -4.34
C ARG A 747 -6.68 32.39 -4.40
N ASN A 748 -6.93 33.25 -3.39
CA ASN A 748 -8.16 34.04 -3.29
C ASN A 748 -7.96 35.57 -3.31
N LEU A 749 -6.71 36.05 -3.20
CA LEU A 749 -6.40 37.48 -3.12
C LEU A 749 -6.75 38.24 -4.41
N ALA A 750 -6.47 37.65 -5.57
CA ALA A 750 -6.79 38.23 -6.88
C ALA A 750 -8.08 37.62 -7.44
N GLY A 751 -8.99 38.49 -7.92
CA GLY A 751 -10.29 38.09 -8.48
C GLY A 751 -10.22 37.00 -9.56
N PRO A 752 -9.38 37.15 -10.62
CA PRO A 752 -9.27 36.14 -11.68
C PRO A 752 -8.78 34.76 -11.19
N ILE A 753 -7.87 34.75 -10.22
CA ILE A 753 -7.36 33.51 -9.64
C ILE A 753 -8.42 32.89 -8.70
N ARG A 754 -9.25 33.70 -8.04
CA ARG A 754 -10.30 33.22 -7.15
C ARG A 754 -11.41 32.46 -7.89
N THR A 755 -11.74 32.87 -9.12
CA THR A 755 -12.81 32.25 -9.92
C THR A 755 -12.33 31.11 -10.81
N LEU A 756 -11.05 31.08 -11.20
CA LEU A 756 -10.51 30.01 -12.03
C LEU A 756 -10.40 28.70 -11.23
N TYR A 757 -10.87 27.56 -11.75
CA TYR A 757 -10.71 26.24 -11.13
C TYR A 757 -10.57 25.13 -12.18
N SER A 758 -9.93 24.00 -11.81
CA SER A 758 -9.88 22.81 -12.66
C SER A 758 -11.07 21.87 -12.41
N PRO A 759 -11.99 21.66 -13.38
CA PRO A 759 -13.10 20.71 -13.27
C PRO A 759 -12.63 19.26 -13.12
N LEU A 760 -11.45 18.92 -13.66
CA LEU A 760 -10.86 17.58 -13.51
C LEU A 760 -10.54 17.29 -12.05
N PHE A 761 -9.79 18.18 -11.39
CA PHE A 761 -9.49 18.04 -9.97
C PHE A 761 -10.76 18.15 -9.13
N ALA A 762 -11.67 19.08 -9.44
CA ALA A 762 -12.95 19.16 -8.73
C ALA A 762 -13.77 17.88 -8.84
N TRP A 763 -13.70 17.17 -9.97
CA TRP A 763 -14.35 15.86 -10.12
C TRP A 763 -13.76 14.81 -9.17
N PHE A 764 -12.43 14.66 -9.12
CA PHE A 764 -11.75 13.76 -8.17
C PHE A 764 -12.02 14.14 -6.70
N GLY A 765 -12.15 15.44 -6.40
CA GLY A 765 -12.44 15.93 -5.05
C GLY A 765 -13.80 15.53 -4.50
N LYS A 766 -14.80 15.31 -5.38
CA LYS A 766 -16.17 14.93 -4.95
C LYS A 766 -16.23 13.56 -4.30
N PHE A 767 -15.32 12.65 -4.67
CA PHE A 767 -15.24 11.28 -4.16
C PHE A 767 -13.83 10.94 -3.63
N SER A 768 -13.14 11.94 -3.08
CA SER A 768 -11.75 11.78 -2.60
C SER A 768 -11.63 10.81 -1.43
N LEU A 769 -12.66 10.74 -0.56
CA LEU A 769 -12.68 9.80 0.56
C LEU A 769 -12.71 8.35 0.07
N GLU A 770 -13.56 8.04 -0.92
CA GLU A 770 -13.66 6.71 -1.50
C GLU A 770 -12.38 6.33 -2.25
N LEU A 771 -11.75 7.27 -2.96
CA LEU A 771 -10.41 7.07 -3.53
C LEU A 771 -9.37 6.76 -2.45
N PHE A 772 -9.36 7.52 -1.35
CA PHE A 772 -8.41 7.32 -0.27
C PHE A 772 -8.56 5.94 0.38
N VAL A 773 -9.78 5.47 0.58
CA VAL A 773 -10.03 4.18 1.23
C VAL A 773 -9.83 3.01 0.27
N ALA A 774 -10.33 3.11 -0.97
CA ALA A 774 -10.22 2.02 -1.94
C ALA A 774 -8.78 1.76 -2.41
N GLN A 775 -7.87 2.75 -2.28
CA GLN A 775 -6.47 2.58 -2.67
C GLN A 775 -5.79 1.44 -1.90
N TYR A 776 -6.21 1.18 -0.65
CA TYR A 776 -5.56 0.22 0.24
C TYR A 776 -5.51 -1.20 -0.32
N HIS A 777 -6.50 -1.56 -1.14
CA HIS A 777 -6.72 -2.95 -1.55
C HIS A 777 -6.95 -3.14 -3.05
N ILE A 778 -7.28 -2.09 -3.81
CA ILE A 778 -7.42 -2.19 -5.28
C ILE A 778 -6.14 -1.74 -6.00
N TRP A 779 -5.55 -0.65 -5.53
CA TRP A 779 -4.36 -0.07 -6.17
C TRP A 779 -3.07 -0.51 -5.47
N LEU A 780 -3.14 -0.62 -4.15
CA LEU A 780 -2.16 -1.26 -3.27
C LEU A 780 -2.65 -2.66 -2.88
N ALA A 781 -1.74 -3.45 -2.32
CA ALA A 781 -2.00 -4.78 -1.80
C ALA A 781 -1.26 -5.01 -0.47
N ALA A 782 -1.55 -6.14 0.18
CA ALA A 782 -1.14 -6.53 1.53
C ALA A 782 -1.22 -5.38 2.53
N ASP A 783 -2.43 -4.86 2.74
CA ASP A 783 -2.68 -3.77 3.71
C ASP A 783 -1.76 -2.54 3.51
N THR A 784 -1.50 -2.18 2.25
CA THR A 784 -0.61 -1.09 1.77
C THR A 784 0.89 -1.38 1.71
N ASN A 785 1.36 -2.59 2.00
CA ASN A 785 2.78 -2.91 1.87
C ASN A 785 3.22 -3.14 0.42
N GLY A 786 2.27 -3.52 -0.44
CA GLY A 786 2.49 -3.89 -1.84
C GLY A 786 1.75 -3.07 -2.87
N ILE A 787 2.01 -3.40 -4.13
CA ILE A 787 1.32 -2.93 -5.33
C ILE A 787 0.64 -4.13 -6.00
N LEU A 788 -0.60 -3.95 -6.47
CA LEU A 788 -1.33 -4.97 -7.21
C LEU A 788 -0.83 -5.07 -8.67
N VAL A 789 -0.58 -6.29 -9.13
CA VAL A 789 -0.12 -6.57 -10.49
C VAL A 789 -1.12 -7.46 -11.23
N LEU A 790 -1.84 -6.85 -12.17
CA LEU A 790 -2.73 -7.54 -13.10
C LEU A 790 -2.00 -7.92 -14.40
N VAL A 791 -1.06 -7.10 -14.85
CA VAL A 791 -0.26 -7.34 -16.07
C VAL A 791 1.20 -7.55 -15.67
N PRO A 792 1.70 -8.80 -15.60
CA PRO A 792 3.09 -9.06 -15.27
C PRO A 792 4.03 -8.49 -16.34
N ASN A 793 5.26 -8.15 -15.96
CA ASN A 793 6.35 -7.63 -16.82
C ASN A 793 6.13 -6.24 -17.47
N TYR A 794 4.91 -5.72 -17.53
CA TYR A 794 4.60 -4.41 -18.12
C TYR A 794 4.12 -3.40 -17.06
N PRO A 795 5.02 -2.77 -16.28
CA PRO A 795 4.65 -1.94 -15.14
C PRO A 795 3.81 -0.71 -15.52
N VAL A 796 4.13 -0.03 -16.63
CA VAL A 796 3.38 1.17 -17.07
C VAL A 796 1.96 0.79 -17.48
N LEU A 797 1.79 -0.28 -18.26
CA LEU A 797 0.47 -0.77 -18.67
C LEU A 797 -0.34 -1.24 -17.46
N ASN A 798 0.31 -1.93 -16.52
CA ASN A 798 -0.31 -2.35 -15.27
C ASN A 798 -0.86 -1.14 -14.50
N VAL A 799 -0.06 -0.08 -14.32
CA VAL A 799 -0.51 1.14 -13.64
C VAL A 799 -1.72 1.76 -14.34
N LEU A 800 -1.68 1.93 -15.67
CA LEU A 800 -2.78 2.52 -16.41
C LEU A 800 -4.09 1.73 -16.27
N VAL A 801 -4.03 0.40 -16.38
CA VAL A 801 -5.19 -0.50 -16.30
C VAL A 801 -5.74 -0.54 -14.87
N VAL A 802 -4.88 -0.73 -13.87
CA VAL A 802 -5.30 -0.78 -12.46
C VAL A 802 -5.88 0.57 -12.05
N THR A 803 -5.27 1.69 -12.46
CA THR A 803 -5.82 3.04 -12.17
C THR A 803 -7.20 3.23 -12.80
N LEU A 804 -7.44 2.76 -14.04
CA LEU A 804 -8.78 2.83 -14.66
C LEU A 804 -9.82 2.07 -13.84
N ILE A 805 -9.52 0.82 -13.47
CA ILE A 805 -10.43 -0.03 -12.66
C ILE A 805 -10.66 0.61 -11.29
N PHE A 806 -9.59 1.06 -10.64
CA PHE A 806 -9.61 1.70 -9.33
C PHE A 806 -10.48 2.96 -9.30
N VAL A 807 -10.28 3.90 -10.24
CA VAL A 807 -11.06 5.15 -10.30
C VAL A 807 -12.54 4.85 -10.59
N CYS A 808 -12.84 3.91 -11.49
CA CYS A 808 -14.21 3.49 -11.77
C CYS A 808 -14.89 2.85 -10.55
N ALA A 809 -14.18 1.99 -9.83
CA ALA A 809 -14.66 1.36 -8.61
C ALA A 809 -14.92 2.40 -7.51
N ALA A 810 -13.98 3.30 -7.25
CA ALA A 810 -14.13 4.39 -6.26
C ALA A 810 -15.33 5.30 -6.57
N HIS A 811 -15.52 5.63 -7.85
CA HIS A 811 -16.67 6.43 -8.27
C HIS A 811 -18.01 5.68 -8.13
N GLU A 812 -18.08 4.37 -8.40
CA GLU A 812 -19.27 3.56 -8.12
C GLU A 812 -19.53 3.41 -6.62
N LEU A 813 -18.49 3.24 -5.81
CA LEU A 813 -18.59 3.22 -4.35
C LEU A 813 -19.22 4.52 -3.85
N HIS A 814 -18.72 5.68 -4.29
CA HIS A 814 -19.27 6.99 -3.93
C HIS A 814 -20.77 7.13 -4.24
N GLN A 815 -21.18 6.73 -5.45
CA GLN A 815 -22.59 6.80 -5.84
C GLN A 815 -23.47 5.85 -5.03
N THR A 816 -22.94 4.66 -4.70
CA THR A 816 -23.66 3.62 -3.98
C THR A 816 -23.78 3.94 -2.49
N THR A 817 -22.70 4.36 -1.85
CA THR A 817 -22.68 4.76 -0.43
C THR A 817 -23.56 5.98 -0.20
N ALA A 818 -23.53 6.99 -1.07
CA ALA A 818 -24.38 8.17 -0.94
C ALA A 818 -25.88 7.82 -0.98
N LYS A 819 -26.29 6.91 -1.86
CA LYS A 819 -27.68 6.42 -1.93
C LYS A 819 -28.05 5.59 -0.70
N LEU A 820 -27.17 4.70 -0.26
CA LEU A 820 -27.40 3.88 0.93
C LEU A 820 -27.48 4.72 2.20
N THR A 821 -26.66 5.76 2.35
CA THR A 821 -26.72 6.68 3.49
C THR A 821 -28.10 7.34 3.61
N ALA A 822 -28.72 7.74 2.50
CA ALA A 822 -30.06 8.34 2.52
C ALA A 822 -31.15 7.36 3.00
N TYR A 823 -30.97 6.05 2.82
CA TYR A 823 -31.88 5.02 3.34
C TYR A 823 -31.57 4.62 4.78
N LEU A 824 -30.29 4.57 5.15
CA LEU A 824 -29.84 4.24 6.51
C LEU A 824 -30.20 5.35 7.50
N VAL A 825 -30.13 6.62 7.07
CA VAL A 825 -30.44 7.80 7.86
C VAL A 825 -31.68 8.48 7.26
N PRO A 826 -32.90 8.01 7.60
CA PRO A 826 -34.12 8.65 7.13
C PRO A 826 -34.36 9.97 7.86
N ASN A 827 -35.02 10.92 7.19
CA ASN A 827 -35.33 12.25 7.73
C ASN A 827 -36.17 12.21 9.02
N HIS A 828 -36.96 11.15 9.24
CA HIS A 828 -37.79 10.99 10.43
C HIS A 828 -36.99 10.38 11.59
N TRP A 829 -37.02 11.04 12.75
CA TRP A 829 -36.27 10.62 13.95
C TRP A 829 -36.64 9.20 14.44
N THR A 830 -37.90 8.80 14.33
CA THR A 830 -38.35 7.44 14.68
C THR A 830 -37.73 6.38 13.77
N GLY A 831 -37.64 6.66 12.47
CA GLY A 831 -36.97 5.80 11.50
C GLY A 831 -35.46 5.71 11.77
N LEU A 832 -34.84 6.84 12.10
CA LEU A 832 -33.42 6.90 12.45
C LEU A 832 -33.11 6.09 13.71
N ALA A 833 -33.89 6.28 14.77
CA ALA A 833 -33.73 5.53 16.02
C ALA A 833 -33.90 4.03 15.80
N ARG A 834 -34.92 3.61 15.03
CA ARG A 834 -35.12 2.20 14.66
C ARG A 834 -33.91 1.62 13.92
N ASN A 835 -33.43 2.31 12.87
CA ASN A 835 -32.29 1.83 12.08
C ASN A 835 -31.01 1.78 12.92
N PHE A 836 -30.80 2.76 13.80
CA PHE A 836 -29.66 2.79 14.72
C PHE A 836 -29.69 1.66 15.74
N LEU A 837 -30.86 1.36 16.32
CA LEU A 837 -31.03 0.21 17.22
C LEU A 837 -30.76 -1.12 16.51
N ILE A 838 -31.21 -1.28 15.27
CA ILE A 838 -30.92 -2.46 14.44
C ILE A 838 -29.40 -2.58 14.20
N PHE A 839 -28.74 -1.47 13.87
CA PHE A 839 -27.29 -1.45 13.66
C PHE A 839 -26.53 -1.86 14.93
N ILE A 840 -26.90 -1.32 16.10
CA ILE A 840 -26.29 -1.70 17.38
C ILE A 840 -26.54 -3.19 17.67
N ALA A 841 -27.79 -3.66 17.50
CA ALA A 841 -28.15 -5.05 17.74
C ALA A 841 -27.36 -6.02 16.85
N PHE A 842 -26.94 -5.60 15.65
CA PHE A 842 -26.07 -6.38 14.77
C PHE A 842 -24.59 -6.26 15.16
N MET A 843 -24.09 -5.05 15.42
CA MET A 843 -22.66 -4.81 15.64
C MET A 843 -22.17 -5.26 17.02
N VAL A 844 -23.01 -5.22 18.06
CA VAL A 844 -22.60 -5.62 19.42
C VAL A 844 -22.23 -7.11 19.48
N PRO A 845 -23.04 -8.06 18.98
CA PRO A 845 -22.65 -9.46 18.91
C PRO A 845 -21.38 -9.70 18.08
N VAL A 846 -21.24 -9.00 16.94
CA VAL A 846 -20.04 -9.09 16.10
C VAL A 846 -18.80 -8.63 16.85
N ALA A 847 -18.89 -7.52 17.58
CA ALA A 847 -17.79 -6.98 18.38
C ALA A 847 -17.44 -7.86 19.59
N ILE A 848 -18.43 -8.51 20.22
CA ILE A 848 -18.18 -9.51 21.27
C ILE A 848 -17.46 -10.73 20.68
N TYR A 849 -17.96 -11.26 19.57
CA TYR A 849 -17.39 -12.44 18.92
C TYR A 849 -15.97 -12.20 18.40
N SER A 850 -15.70 -10.99 17.87
CA SER A 850 -14.36 -10.61 17.42
C SER A 850 -13.38 -10.33 18.57
N GLY A 851 -13.76 -10.62 19.82
CA GLY A 851 -12.94 -10.41 21.01
C GLY A 851 -12.71 -8.93 21.36
N ALA A 852 -13.47 -8.01 20.77
CA ALA A 852 -13.22 -6.58 20.94
C ALA A 852 -13.54 -6.08 22.36
N PHE A 853 -14.36 -6.84 23.10
CA PHE A 853 -14.69 -6.58 24.50
C PHE A 853 -14.06 -7.57 25.49
N THR A 854 -13.28 -8.55 25.01
CA THR A 854 -12.58 -9.50 25.88
C THR A 854 -11.17 -8.98 26.16
N HIS A 855 -10.97 -8.62 27.44
CA HIS A 855 -9.76 -8.18 28.16
C HIS A 855 -8.55 -7.65 27.36
#